data_AF-A0A8J3JHH0-F1
#
_entry.id   AF-A0A8J3JHH0-F1
#
_cell.length_a   1.000
_cell.length_b   1.000
_cell.length_c   1.000
_cell.angle_alpha   90.00
_cell.angle_beta   90.00
_cell.angle_gamma   90.00
#
_symmetry.space_group_name_H-M   'P 1'
#
loop_
_entity.id
_entity.type
_entity.pdbx_description
1 polymer ?
#
loop_
_entity_poly.entity_id
_entity_poly.type
_entity_poly.pdbx_seq_one_letter_code
_entity_poly.pdbx_strand_id
1 'polypeptide(L)'
;MRVVTVLMMFAACYGVWQLTMLASATRTVRMPLLILGVVTGLYGAGMLALGLQLAYTRGVAALTGDSVAEIVRTASYTTDPLIEELAKVAPFALLALLHRKVRAQWGLTDFLLLGAASGAGFALVEQLLRHAGEAANAGAGGPVQGWTIMRGFSFLQVWGLPDLLTSWLPTPVSYLDAFGTDTPSPDTNLHLVWSALAGLGLGLLIRGSALQRLAGAALIVFPWLDHAAFNHDVVNPEEGGFIGVVAGPLAFLRHALWLYPLIALGAATFLDRRTLLAAKRAWPDTLTEPERAGRPAFAALSGFAFAGLPWTPYPAWVYVLTRRAALYGHGRTGEDDPMRRAVAEATTALDESRSAEAWRGAGLRRRAGVTPPRGLKAYLPLLLWLVLLVPAVLYFLPGGLPTFSGVQELLGSSFVFPLVMAGAVAGLIWLGWQLVVIVRRLRPLLAVPAAYGAVTAELRLLTGLGSLTAAASSLLLGLAAGGSADRPILPAHILDAISNTLFIASLLLAMLAMVWFPPFGMAALAGGGFEIVMTAAAGKFLATLGAAGAMAILAMMMGGSGSGGRGDDYWEEKYGQDDPPPRRERISDANKAELEDSGWLKNKIKDPQTRRDFMKWLEQGHKQGEAHEHLRPGSPEAEAKLAEFLAEML
;
A
#
# COMPACT_ATOMS: atom_id res chain seq x y z
N MET A 1 3.50 -1.12 -15.40
CA MET A 1 4.22 -1.17 -14.11
C MET A 1 3.60 -0.38 -12.96
N ARG A 2 2.67 0.52 -13.21
CA ARG A 2 3.07 1.92 -13.26
C ARG A 2 2.23 2.70 -12.21
N VAL A 3 0.91 2.75 -12.38
CA VAL A 3 -0.01 3.19 -11.31
C VAL A 3 -0.49 1.99 -10.49
N VAL A 4 -0.23 0.77 -10.98
CA VAL A 4 -0.43 -0.53 -10.33
C VAL A 4 0.04 -0.54 -8.87
N THR A 5 1.33 -0.26 -8.59
CA THR A 5 1.87 -0.24 -7.22
C THR A 5 1.18 0.80 -6.33
N VAL A 6 0.83 1.97 -6.89
CA VAL A 6 0.13 3.03 -6.16
C VAL A 6 -1.30 2.60 -5.82
N LEU A 7 -2.02 1.93 -6.74
CA LEU A 7 -3.35 1.41 -6.46
C LEU A 7 -3.32 0.22 -5.49
N MET A 8 -2.31 -0.65 -5.58
CA MET A 8 -2.07 -1.71 -4.60
C MET A 8 -1.84 -1.14 -3.19
N MET A 9 -0.98 -0.12 -3.09
CA MET A 9 -0.75 0.61 -1.84
C MET A 9 -2.01 1.31 -1.34
N PHE A 10 -2.77 1.93 -2.26
CA PHE A 10 -4.04 2.58 -1.95
C PHE A 10 -5.03 1.56 -1.39
N ALA A 11 -5.24 0.43 -2.04
CA ALA A 11 -6.12 -0.65 -1.58
C ALA A 11 -5.75 -1.11 -0.16
N ALA A 12 -4.46 -1.41 0.07
CA ALA A 12 -3.96 -1.80 1.38
C ALA A 12 -4.22 -0.74 2.47
N CYS A 13 -4.02 0.53 2.17
CA CYS A 13 -4.26 1.63 3.11
C CYS A 13 -5.75 1.93 3.29
N TYR A 14 -6.55 1.76 2.24
CA TYR A 14 -7.96 2.11 2.21
C TYR A 14 -8.79 1.17 3.10
N GLY A 15 -8.52 -0.14 3.08
CA GLY A 15 -9.16 -1.08 4.00
C GLY A 15 -8.88 -0.74 5.47
N VAL A 16 -7.64 -0.37 5.80
CA VAL A 16 -7.28 0.10 7.15
C VAL A 16 -8.00 1.40 7.49
N TRP A 17 -8.12 2.32 6.53
CA TRP A 17 -8.86 3.58 6.70
C TRP A 17 -10.34 3.32 6.99
N GLN A 18 -11.00 2.41 6.24
CA GLN A 18 -12.40 2.03 6.46
C GLN A 18 -12.64 1.54 7.89
N LEU A 19 -11.83 0.58 8.36
CA LEU A 19 -11.93 0.08 9.75
C LEU A 19 -11.65 1.19 10.78
N THR A 20 -10.69 2.07 10.50
CA THR A 20 -10.33 3.19 11.38
C THR A 20 -11.47 4.19 11.54
N MET A 21 -12.24 4.43 10.46
CA MET A 21 -13.42 5.30 10.50
C MET A 21 -14.53 4.68 11.34
N LEU A 22 -14.80 3.38 11.18
CA LEU A 22 -15.79 2.66 12.00
C LEU A 22 -15.37 2.61 13.49
N ALA A 23 -14.07 2.48 13.75
CA ALA A 23 -13.46 2.43 15.09
C ALA A 23 -13.35 3.80 15.80
N SER A 24 -13.80 4.88 15.18
CA SER A 24 -13.54 6.27 15.62
C SER A 24 -13.99 6.57 17.06
N ALA A 25 -14.99 5.84 17.56
CA ALA A 25 -15.55 6.05 18.89
C ALA A 25 -14.63 5.55 20.03
N THR A 26 -13.81 4.52 19.79
CA THR A 26 -13.06 3.81 20.83
C THR A 26 -11.55 3.83 20.62
N ARG A 27 -11.05 3.98 19.39
CA ARG A 27 -9.60 3.97 19.13
C ARG A 27 -8.84 5.09 19.84
N THR A 28 -7.57 4.82 20.13
CA THR A 28 -6.54 5.77 20.60
C THR A 28 -5.43 5.96 19.56
N VAL A 29 -5.20 4.95 18.73
CA VAL A 29 -4.14 4.99 17.72
C VAL A 29 -4.47 6.00 16.62
N ARG A 30 -3.47 6.82 16.27
CA ARG A 30 -3.58 7.86 15.24
C ARG A 30 -3.34 7.23 13.86
N MET A 31 -3.91 7.82 12.82
CA MET A 31 -3.71 7.33 11.45
C MET A 31 -2.23 7.22 11.04
N PRO A 32 -1.33 8.15 11.39
CA PRO A 32 0.10 7.99 11.09
C PRO A 32 0.72 6.72 11.70
N LEU A 33 0.26 6.29 12.88
CA LEU A 33 0.74 5.07 13.51
C LEU A 33 0.18 3.82 12.81
N LEU A 34 -1.07 3.87 12.34
CA LEU A 34 -1.67 2.78 11.56
C LEU A 34 -1.00 2.62 10.20
N ILE A 35 -0.70 3.73 9.52
CA ILE A 35 0.08 3.69 8.27
C ILE A 35 1.49 3.15 8.55
N LEU A 36 2.14 3.56 9.64
CA LEU A 36 3.40 2.93 10.06
C LEU A 36 3.24 1.44 10.39
N GLY A 37 2.06 1.02 10.86
CA GLY A 37 1.69 -0.38 11.02
C GLY A 37 1.65 -1.14 9.69
N VAL A 38 1.06 -0.56 8.64
CA VAL A 38 1.12 -1.09 7.26
C VAL A 38 2.56 -1.23 6.80
N VAL A 39 3.37 -0.20 7.01
CA VAL A 39 4.78 -0.20 6.62
C VAL A 39 5.58 -1.23 7.43
N THR A 40 5.25 -1.41 8.71
CA THR A 40 5.83 -2.45 9.56
C THR A 40 5.42 -3.85 9.08
N GLY A 41 4.18 -4.02 8.60
CA GLY A 41 3.74 -5.26 7.94
C GLY A 41 4.58 -5.59 6.71
N LEU A 42 4.76 -4.59 5.84
CA LEU A 42 5.53 -4.68 4.59
C LEU A 42 7.02 -5.01 4.83
N TYR A 43 7.71 -4.20 5.65
CA TYR A 43 9.17 -4.34 5.83
C TYR A 43 9.58 -5.15 7.06
N GLY A 44 8.83 -5.06 8.16
CA GLY A 44 9.16 -5.73 9.42
C GLY A 44 8.66 -7.17 9.43
N ALA A 45 7.33 -7.35 9.42
CA ALA A 45 6.71 -8.68 9.46
C ALA A 45 7.04 -9.51 8.22
N GLY A 46 6.98 -8.91 7.03
CA GLY A 46 7.34 -9.57 5.77
C GLY A 46 8.77 -10.12 5.76
N MET A 47 9.75 -9.32 6.17
CA MET A 47 11.15 -9.77 6.20
C MET A 47 11.43 -10.78 7.32
N LEU A 48 10.74 -10.64 8.47
CA LEU A 48 10.82 -11.64 9.53
C LEU A 48 10.28 -12.99 9.06
N ALA A 49 9.10 -13.01 8.44
CA ALA A 49 8.51 -14.23 7.90
C ALA A 49 9.42 -14.86 6.85
N LEU A 50 9.89 -14.07 5.87
CA LEU A 50 10.82 -14.55 4.84
C LEU A 50 12.08 -15.18 5.45
N GLY A 51 12.71 -14.51 6.43
CA GLY A 51 13.89 -15.03 7.11
C GLY A 51 13.64 -16.35 7.85
N LEU A 52 12.50 -16.45 8.54
CA LEU A 52 12.10 -17.66 9.28
C LEU A 52 11.75 -18.82 8.32
N GLN A 53 11.04 -18.56 7.23
CA GLN A 53 10.71 -19.54 6.20
C GLN A 53 11.97 -20.06 5.51
N LEU A 54 12.92 -19.18 5.17
CA LEU A 54 14.22 -19.58 4.61
C LEU A 54 15.02 -20.44 5.59
N ALA A 55 15.08 -20.04 6.87
CA ALA A 55 15.77 -20.82 7.89
C ALA A 55 15.13 -22.21 8.08
N TYR A 56 13.80 -22.28 8.11
CA TYR A 56 13.06 -23.52 8.25
C TYR A 56 13.28 -24.44 7.04
N THR A 57 13.00 -23.97 5.83
CA THR A 57 13.07 -24.78 4.61
C THR A 57 14.49 -25.30 4.35
N ARG A 58 15.52 -24.45 4.51
CA ARG A 58 16.92 -24.86 4.35
C ARG A 58 17.40 -25.76 5.48
N GLY A 59 16.97 -25.50 6.71
CA GLY A 59 17.30 -26.34 7.87
C GLY A 59 16.71 -27.74 7.74
N VAL A 60 15.43 -27.86 7.39
CA VAL A 60 14.77 -29.16 7.18
C VAL A 60 15.41 -29.90 6.00
N ALA A 61 15.74 -29.21 4.91
CA ALA A 61 16.39 -29.84 3.76
C ALA A 61 17.77 -30.41 4.12
N ALA A 62 18.55 -29.66 4.90
CA ALA A 62 19.84 -30.13 5.39
C ALA A 62 19.72 -31.32 6.35
N LEU A 63 18.62 -31.42 7.12
CA LEU A 63 18.40 -32.50 8.09
C LEU A 63 17.81 -33.77 7.47
N THR A 64 16.94 -33.63 6.47
CA THR A 64 16.21 -34.75 5.84
C THR A 64 16.91 -35.30 4.61
N GLY A 65 17.67 -34.46 3.90
CA GLY A 65 18.21 -34.77 2.57
C GLY A 65 17.22 -34.54 1.43
N ASP A 66 15.98 -34.12 1.74
CA ASP A 66 14.95 -33.86 0.73
C ASP A 66 15.24 -32.58 -0.05
N SER A 67 14.64 -32.47 -1.24
CA SER A 67 14.80 -31.28 -2.06
C SER A 67 14.15 -30.06 -1.39
N VAL A 68 14.80 -28.89 -1.49
CA VAL A 68 14.24 -27.64 -0.96
C VAL A 68 12.87 -27.34 -1.59
N ALA A 69 12.67 -27.68 -2.87
CA ALA A 69 11.40 -27.48 -3.56
C ALA A 69 10.25 -28.31 -2.95
N GLU A 70 10.51 -29.56 -2.58
CA GLU A 70 9.52 -30.42 -1.93
C GLU A 70 9.15 -29.94 -0.53
N ILE A 71 10.16 -29.51 0.24
CA ILE A 71 9.96 -28.93 1.56
C ILE A 71 9.19 -27.62 1.46
N VAL A 72 9.51 -26.75 0.50
CA VAL A 72 8.77 -25.51 0.24
C VAL A 72 7.32 -25.81 -0.11
N ARG A 73 7.05 -26.80 -0.99
CA ARG A 73 5.68 -27.20 -1.33
C ARG A 73 4.90 -27.59 -0.08
N THR A 74 5.47 -28.43 0.78
CA THR A 74 4.79 -28.89 2.01
C THR A 74 4.66 -27.79 3.06
N ALA A 75 5.71 -26.98 3.24
CA ALA A 75 5.72 -25.86 4.18
C ALA A 75 4.67 -24.81 3.83
N SER A 76 4.42 -24.59 2.53
CA SER A 76 3.51 -23.55 2.02
C SER A 76 2.08 -23.63 2.58
N TYR A 77 1.61 -24.83 2.92
CA TYR A 77 0.27 -25.05 3.50
C TYR A 77 0.29 -25.62 4.93
N THR A 78 1.46 -25.67 5.58
CA THR A 78 1.59 -26.18 6.96
C THR A 78 2.26 -25.16 7.89
N THR A 79 3.58 -24.99 7.74
CA THR A 79 4.41 -24.18 8.63
C THR A 79 4.47 -22.71 8.20
N ASP A 80 4.46 -22.42 6.91
CA ASP A 80 4.54 -21.04 6.40
C ASP A 80 3.36 -20.19 6.89
N PRO A 81 2.09 -20.64 6.81
CA PRO A 81 0.96 -19.91 7.36
C PRO A 81 1.11 -19.56 8.85
N LEU A 82 1.66 -20.50 9.65
CA LEU A 82 1.92 -20.25 11.08
C LEU A 82 2.97 -19.15 11.27
N ILE A 83 4.09 -19.27 10.56
CA ILE A 83 5.18 -18.29 10.61
C ILE A 83 4.65 -16.91 10.25
N GLU A 84 3.86 -16.81 9.18
CA GLU A 84 3.31 -15.56 8.69
C GLU A 84 2.34 -14.91 9.67
N GLU A 85 1.35 -15.67 10.17
CA GLU A 85 0.38 -15.13 11.13
C GLU A 85 1.06 -14.65 12.42
N LEU A 86 2.05 -15.39 12.92
CA LEU A 86 2.83 -14.98 14.09
C LEU A 86 3.69 -13.74 13.80
N ALA A 87 4.36 -13.69 12.65
CA ALA A 87 5.20 -12.55 12.26
C ALA A 87 4.39 -11.25 12.12
N LYS A 88 3.14 -11.33 11.61
CA LYS A 88 2.24 -10.17 11.43
C LYS A 88 1.89 -9.51 12.77
N VAL A 89 1.67 -10.28 13.84
CA VAL A 89 1.31 -9.75 15.17
C VAL A 89 2.49 -9.55 16.13
N ALA A 90 3.64 -10.18 15.87
CA ALA A 90 4.82 -10.11 16.72
C ALA A 90 5.28 -8.69 17.08
N PRO A 91 5.32 -7.70 16.16
CA PRO A 91 5.71 -6.33 16.51
C PRO A 91 4.88 -5.74 17.65
N PHE A 92 3.56 -5.95 17.62
CA PHE A 92 2.65 -5.39 18.63
C PHE A 92 2.62 -6.23 19.90
N ALA A 93 2.80 -7.55 19.78
CA ALA A 93 2.95 -8.43 20.93
C ALA A 93 4.20 -8.03 21.74
N LEU A 94 5.34 -7.83 21.08
CA LEU A 94 6.57 -7.37 21.71
C LEU A 94 6.41 -6.00 22.36
N LEU A 95 5.81 -5.03 21.65
CA LEU A 95 5.53 -3.71 22.23
C LEU A 95 4.69 -3.80 23.50
N ALA A 96 3.63 -4.61 23.47
CA ALA A 96 2.76 -4.78 24.61
C ALA A 96 3.44 -5.59 25.74
N LEU A 97 4.32 -6.54 25.44
CA LEU A 97 5.07 -7.31 26.45
C LEU A 97 6.16 -6.46 27.12
N LEU A 98 6.89 -5.68 26.34
CA LEU A 98 8.00 -4.85 26.82
C LEU A 98 7.52 -3.60 27.56
N HIS A 99 6.40 -3.00 27.11
CA HIS A 99 5.96 -1.71 27.63
C HIS A 99 4.64 -1.80 28.39
N ARG A 100 4.69 -1.69 29.72
CA ARG A 100 3.49 -1.63 30.58
C ARG A 100 2.51 -0.55 30.14
N LYS A 101 3.02 0.60 29.69
CA LYS A 101 2.19 1.72 29.20
C LYS A 101 1.40 1.38 27.94
N VAL A 102 1.91 0.52 27.06
CA VAL A 102 1.17 0.04 25.88
C VAL A 102 -0.03 -0.80 26.32
N ARG A 103 0.17 -1.75 27.24
CA ARG A 103 -0.91 -2.60 27.79
C ARG A 103 -2.00 -1.80 28.51
N ALA A 104 -1.59 -0.73 29.18
CA ALA A 104 -2.49 0.15 29.90
C ALA A 104 -3.28 1.05 28.92
N GLN A 105 -2.61 1.64 27.94
CA GLN A 105 -3.17 2.74 27.14
C GLN A 105 -3.93 2.30 25.88
N TRP A 106 -3.72 1.09 25.38
CA TRP A 106 -4.40 0.60 24.17
C TRP A 106 -5.68 -0.17 24.47
N GLY A 107 -6.75 0.16 23.73
CA GLY A 107 -8.01 -0.56 23.65
C GLY A 107 -7.89 -1.89 22.89
N LEU A 108 -8.91 -2.75 22.97
CA LEU A 108 -9.02 -3.92 22.08
C LEU A 108 -9.11 -3.50 20.61
N THR A 109 -9.81 -2.39 20.37
CA THR A 109 -9.93 -1.75 19.06
C THR A 109 -8.55 -1.37 18.49
N ASP A 110 -7.62 -0.90 19.33
CA ASP A 110 -6.28 -0.51 18.88
C ASP A 110 -5.47 -1.72 18.41
N PHE A 111 -5.52 -2.83 19.14
CA PHE A 111 -4.86 -4.08 18.73
C PHE A 111 -5.45 -4.66 17.44
N LEU A 112 -6.78 -4.62 17.28
CA LEU A 112 -7.44 -5.04 16.04
C LEU A 112 -6.98 -4.19 14.85
N LEU A 113 -6.97 -2.86 14.98
CA LEU A 113 -6.57 -1.96 13.89
C LEU A 113 -5.09 -2.10 13.53
N LEU A 114 -4.21 -2.28 14.53
CA LEU A 114 -2.78 -2.49 14.29
C LEU A 114 -2.51 -3.85 13.63
N GLY A 115 -3.23 -4.90 14.06
CA GLY A 115 -3.22 -6.20 13.39
C GLY A 115 -3.66 -6.07 11.93
N ALA A 116 -4.82 -5.45 11.68
CA ALA A 116 -5.33 -5.19 10.32
C ALA A 116 -4.30 -4.43 9.47
N ALA A 117 -3.66 -3.40 10.03
CA ALA A 117 -2.65 -2.62 9.35
C ALA A 117 -1.43 -3.47 8.96
N SER A 118 -0.88 -4.24 9.88
CA SER A 118 0.26 -5.13 9.59
C SER A 118 -0.10 -6.20 8.55
N GLY A 119 -1.29 -6.80 8.65
CA GLY A 119 -1.80 -7.74 7.65
C GLY A 119 -1.94 -7.14 6.26
N ALA A 120 -2.46 -5.92 6.15
CA ALA A 120 -2.56 -5.20 4.88
C ALA A 120 -1.18 -4.92 4.26
N GLY A 121 -0.21 -4.55 5.09
CA GLY A 121 1.19 -4.37 4.68
C GLY A 121 1.85 -5.67 4.24
N PHE A 122 1.56 -6.77 4.93
CA PHE A 122 2.04 -8.09 4.58
C PHE A 122 1.47 -8.56 3.22
N ALA A 123 0.16 -8.42 3.00
CA ALA A 123 -0.45 -8.68 1.69
C ALA A 123 0.24 -7.85 0.59
N LEU A 124 0.52 -6.57 0.88
CA LEU A 124 1.21 -5.72 -0.09
C LEU A 124 2.61 -6.27 -0.44
N VAL A 125 3.43 -6.70 0.54
CA VAL A 125 4.77 -7.25 0.23
C VAL A 125 4.67 -8.52 -0.62
N GLU A 126 3.72 -9.39 -0.31
CA GLU A 126 3.52 -10.63 -1.04
C GLU A 126 3.13 -10.37 -2.49
N GLN A 127 2.16 -9.48 -2.72
CA GLN A 127 1.74 -9.14 -4.08
C GLN A 127 2.85 -8.39 -4.85
N LEU A 128 3.62 -7.53 -4.19
CA LEU A 128 4.77 -6.87 -4.83
C LEU A 128 5.86 -7.88 -5.21
N LEU A 129 6.19 -8.84 -4.34
CA LEU A 129 7.18 -9.87 -4.65
C LEU A 129 6.72 -10.80 -5.78
N ARG A 130 5.43 -11.16 -5.83
CA ARG A 130 4.87 -12.03 -6.86
C ARG A 130 4.70 -11.36 -8.22
N HIS A 131 4.35 -10.08 -8.26
CA HIS A 131 3.87 -9.43 -9.49
C HIS A 131 4.63 -8.18 -9.93
N ALA A 132 5.61 -7.68 -9.16
CA ALA A 132 6.35 -6.47 -9.56
C ALA A 132 7.04 -6.62 -10.93
N GLY A 133 7.43 -7.84 -11.33
CA GLY A 133 8.09 -8.11 -12.61
C GLY A 133 7.15 -8.29 -13.82
N GLU A 134 5.85 -8.48 -13.61
CA GLU A 134 4.90 -8.87 -14.69
C GLU A 134 4.24 -7.68 -15.39
N ALA A 135 4.63 -6.50 -14.96
CA ALA A 135 4.02 -5.24 -15.29
C ALA A 135 4.21 -4.75 -16.73
N ALA A 136 5.11 -5.38 -17.49
CA ALA A 136 5.26 -5.19 -18.93
C ALA A 136 4.18 -5.94 -19.73
N ASN A 137 3.53 -6.93 -19.10
CA ASN A 137 2.51 -7.78 -19.71
C ASN A 137 1.08 -7.30 -19.38
N ALA A 138 0.94 -6.14 -18.73
CA ALA A 138 -0.36 -5.55 -18.43
C ALA A 138 -1.00 -4.97 -19.68
N GLY A 139 -2.29 -5.25 -19.89
CA GLY A 139 -3.09 -4.65 -20.96
C GLY A 139 -3.26 -3.14 -20.80
N ALA A 140 -3.88 -2.51 -21.81
CA ALA A 140 -4.23 -1.09 -21.74
C ALA A 140 -5.14 -0.84 -20.52
N GLY A 141 -4.77 0.15 -19.69
CA GLY A 141 -5.44 0.44 -18.43
C GLY A 141 -4.99 1.77 -17.84
N GLY A 142 -5.61 2.19 -16.74
CA GLY A 142 -5.40 3.52 -16.15
C GLY A 142 -5.80 3.60 -14.68
N PRO A 143 -5.49 4.72 -13.98
CA PRO A 143 -5.89 4.94 -12.58
C PRO A 143 -7.39 4.75 -12.32
N VAL A 144 -8.22 4.94 -13.36
CA VAL A 144 -9.68 4.83 -13.30
C VAL A 144 -10.14 3.42 -13.66
N GLN A 145 -9.58 2.79 -14.69
CA GLN A 145 -10.02 1.49 -15.21
C GLN A 145 -9.34 0.30 -14.53
N GLY A 146 -8.22 0.52 -13.84
CA GLY A 146 -7.35 -0.56 -13.37
C GLY A 146 -6.51 -1.17 -14.48
N TRP A 147 -5.89 -2.31 -14.20
CA TRP A 147 -5.08 -3.10 -15.12
C TRP A 147 -5.40 -4.58 -15.01
N THR A 148 -5.33 -5.23 -16.17
CA THR A 148 -5.49 -6.67 -16.30
C THR A 148 -4.20 -7.27 -16.85
N ILE A 149 -3.72 -8.34 -16.24
CA ILE A 149 -2.57 -9.12 -16.71
C ILE A 149 -3.06 -10.53 -17.03
N MET A 150 -3.04 -10.91 -18.30
CA MET A 150 -3.47 -12.25 -18.71
C MET A 150 -2.47 -13.33 -18.28
N ARG A 151 -2.99 -14.42 -17.72
CA ARG A 151 -2.24 -15.63 -17.33
C ARG A 151 -3.00 -16.87 -17.81
N GLY A 152 -2.83 -17.21 -19.09
CA GLY A 152 -3.58 -18.31 -19.71
C GLY A 152 -5.08 -18.02 -19.72
N PHE A 153 -5.86 -18.89 -19.08
CA PHE A 153 -7.32 -18.76 -18.90
C PHE A 153 -7.71 -18.06 -17.59
N SER A 154 -6.77 -17.43 -16.90
CA SER A 154 -7.03 -16.57 -15.75
C SER A 154 -6.47 -15.18 -16.00
N PHE A 155 -6.95 -14.19 -15.28
CA PHE A 155 -6.39 -12.85 -15.32
C PHE A 155 -6.21 -12.28 -13.93
N LEU A 156 -5.09 -11.59 -13.77
CA LEU A 156 -4.75 -10.85 -12.58
C LEU A 156 -5.27 -9.42 -12.74
N GLN A 157 -6.07 -8.96 -11.79
CA GLN A 157 -6.71 -7.65 -11.84
C GLN A 157 -6.17 -6.75 -10.72
N VAL A 158 -5.67 -5.58 -11.12
CA VAL A 158 -5.39 -4.46 -10.23
C VAL A 158 -6.44 -3.39 -10.48
N TRP A 159 -7.26 -3.16 -9.48
CA TRP A 159 -8.49 -2.37 -9.61
C TRP A 159 -8.25 -0.87 -9.70
N GLY A 160 -9.11 -0.18 -10.44
CA GLY A 160 -9.11 1.28 -10.55
C GLY A 160 -9.60 1.96 -9.27
N LEU A 161 -9.36 3.26 -9.14
CA LEU A 161 -9.81 4.05 -7.98
C LEU A 161 -11.32 3.96 -7.72
N PRO A 162 -12.22 4.03 -8.73
CA PRO A 162 -13.66 3.90 -8.48
C PRO A 162 -14.02 2.57 -7.81
N ASP A 163 -13.51 1.46 -8.33
CA ASP A 163 -13.79 0.11 -7.80
C ASP A 163 -13.21 -0.05 -6.39
N LEU A 164 -11.99 0.45 -6.15
CA LEU A 164 -11.38 0.41 -4.83
C LEU A 164 -12.15 1.23 -3.80
N LEU A 165 -12.68 2.40 -4.18
CA LEU A 165 -13.44 3.29 -3.29
C LEU A 165 -14.84 2.77 -2.96
N THR A 166 -15.44 1.96 -3.81
CA THR A 166 -16.77 1.36 -3.59
C THR A 166 -16.69 -0.03 -2.95
N SER A 167 -15.50 -0.61 -2.86
CA SER A 167 -15.29 -1.97 -2.35
C SER A 167 -14.99 -2.01 -0.86
N TRP A 168 -15.34 -3.13 -0.24
CA TRP A 168 -15.11 -3.38 1.17
C TRP A 168 -13.77 -4.07 1.40
N LEU A 169 -12.86 -3.37 2.10
CA LEU A 169 -11.51 -3.85 2.45
C LEU A 169 -10.77 -4.46 1.24
N PRO A 170 -10.63 -3.71 0.14
CA PRO A 170 -10.15 -4.28 -1.11
C PRO A 170 -8.74 -4.88 -0.99
N THR A 171 -8.57 -6.05 -1.57
CA THR A 171 -7.25 -6.66 -1.81
C THR A 171 -6.43 -5.81 -2.79
N PRO A 172 -5.08 -5.78 -2.67
CA PRO A 172 -4.23 -5.11 -3.65
C PRO A 172 -4.40 -5.68 -5.08
N VAL A 173 -4.72 -6.97 -5.19
CA VAL A 173 -4.82 -7.72 -6.44
C VAL A 173 -5.88 -8.81 -6.31
N SER A 174 -6.71 -8.98 -7.35
CA SER A 174 -7.66 -10.10 -7.49
C SER A 174 -7.22 -11.07 -8.59
N TYR A 175 -7.60 -12.33 -8.43
CA TYR A 175 -7.42 -13.38 -9.44
C TYR A 175 -8.79 -13.75 -9.98
N LEU A 176 -8.99 -13.54 -11.28
CA LEU A 176 -10.27 -13.74 -11.93
C LEU A 176 -10.15 -14.86 -12.98
N ASP A 177 -11.19 -15.67 -13.08
CA ASP A 177 -11.32 -16.72 -14.09
C ASP A 177 -11.86 -16.12 -15.39
N ALA A 178 -11.24 -16.43 -16.54
CA ALA A 178 -11.67 -15.97 -17.87
C ALA A 178 -13.11 -16.37 -18.21
N PHE A 179 -13.61 -17.43 -17.57
CA PHE A 179 -14.96 -17.96 -17.81
C PHE A 179 -15.94 -17.70 -16.66
N GLY A 180 -15.53 -16.92 -15.66
CA GLY A 180 -16.40 -16.51 -14.56
C GLY A 180 -17.59 -15.69 -15.07
N THR A 181 -18.80 -16.01 -14.59
CA THR A 181 -20.04 -15.30 -14.96
C THR A 181 -20.35 -14.12 -14.04
N ASP A 182 -19.67 -14.02 -12.91
CA ASP A 182 -19.92 -12.99 -11.92
C ASP A 182 -19.35 -11.64 -12.38
N THR A 183 -20.04 -10.56 -12.02
CA THR A 183 -19.54 -9.21 -12.28
C THR A 183 -18.24 -9.03 -11.49
N PRO A 184 -17.10 -8.78 -12.16
CA PRO A 184 -15.82 -8.67 -11.48
C PRO A 184 -15.85 -7.56 -10.43
N SER A 185 -15.41 -7.85 -9.20
CA SER A 185 -15.22 -6.84 -8.16
C SER A 185 -14.00 -7.15 -7.28
N PRO A 186 -13.39 -6.14 -6.63
CA PRO A 186 -12.28 -6.38 -5.72
C PRO A 186 -12.64 -7.32 -4.56
N ASP A 187 -11.84 -8.35 -4.36
CA ASP A 187 -12.00 -9.26 -3.24
C ASP A 187 -11.68 -8.58 -1.90
N THR A 188 -12.20 -9.14 -0.81
CA THR A 188 -11.78 -8.74 0.55
C THR A 188 -10.35 -9.20 0.82
N ASN A 189 -9.53 -8.30 1.37
CA ASN A 189 -8.16 -8.60 1.75
C ASN A 189 -8.10 -9.59 2.94
N LEU A 190 -7.81 -10.86 2.63
CA LEU A 190 -7.70 -11.95 3.60
C LEU A 190 -6.65 -11.70 4.69
N HIS A 191 -5.43 -11.25 4.35
CA HIS A 191 -4.38 -11.00 5.35
C HIS A 191 -4.77 -9.88 6.33
N LEU A 192 -5.44 -8.84 5.84
CA LEU A 192 -5.99 -7.77 6.68
C LEU A 192 -7.01 -8.34 7.65
N VAL A 193 -7.96 -9.16 7.18
CA VAL A 193 -9.01 -9.75 8.04
C VAL A 193 -8.41 -10.70 9.08
N TRP A 194 -7.59 -11.66 8.65
CA TRP A 194 -6.89 -12.61 9.52
C TRP A 194 -6.07 -11.90 10.59
N SER A 195 -5.29 -10.89 10.20
CA SER A 195 -4.47 -10.14 11.15
C SER A 195 -5.30 -9.23 12.06
N ALA A 196 -6.46 -8.74 11.61
CA ALA A 196 -7.39 -8.02 12.48
C ALA A 196 -7.94 -8.91 13.61
N LEU A 197 -8.29 -10.16 13.28
CA LEU A 197 -8.72 -11.17 14.25
C LEU A 197 -7.59 -11.54 15.21
N ALA A 198 -6.40 -11.84 14.69
CA ALA A 198 -5.23 -12.16 15.51
C ALA A 198 -4.84 -10.97 16.41
N GLY A 199 -4.93 -9.74 15.91
CA GLY A 199 -4.74 -8.52 16.67
C GLY A 199 -5.76 -8.39 17.82
N LEU A 200 -7.06 -8.58 17.55
CA LEU A 200 -8.07 -8.63 18.61
C LEU A 200 -7.76 -9.74 19.63
N GLY A 201 -7.38 -10.93 19.15
CA GLY A 201 -7.01 -12.06 19.99
C GLY A 201 -5.86 -11.73 20.94
N LEU A 202 -4.81 -11.06 20.43
CA LEU A 202 -3.70 -10.55 21.23
C LEU A 202 -4.17 -9.54 22.29
N GLY A 203 -5.06 -8.61 21.92
CA GLY A 203 -5.65 -7.66 22.86
C GLY A 203 -6.42 -8.35 24.00
N LEU A 204 -7.19 -9.40 23.67
CA LEU A 204 -7.93 -10.20 24.65
C LEU A 204 -7.02 -11.03 25.55
N LEU A 205 -5.95 -11.62 25.00
CA LEU A 205 -4.94 -12.34 25.79
C LEU A 205 -4.28 -11.43 26.85
N ILE A 206 -3.97 -10.19 26.45
CA ILE A 206 -3.25 -9.25 27.32
C ILE A 206 -4.18 -8.61 28.35
N ARG A 207 -5.41 -8.27 27.96
CA ARG A 207 -6.28 -7.38 28.76
C ARG A 207 -7.54 -8.06 29.30
N GLY A 208 -7.92 -9.21 28.75
CA GLY A 208 -9.18 -9.87 29.05
C GLY A 208 -9.18 -10.68 30.34
N SER A 209 -10.40 -11.04 30.77
CA SER A 209 -10.68 -12.07 31.78
C SER A 209 -10.27 -13.47 31.29
N ALA A 210 -10.30 -14.49 32.16
CA ALA A 210 -9.91 -15.85 31.79
C ALA A 210 -10.63 -16.37 30.53
N LEU A 211 -11.96 -16.21 30.45
CA LEU A 211 -12.74 -16.62 29.28
C LEU A 211 -12.40 -15.80 28.03
N GLN A 212 -12.17 -14.50 28.20
CA GLN A 212 -11.74 -13.63 27.09
C GLN A 212 -10.36 -14.03 26.57
N ARG A 213 -9.44 -14.47 27.45
CA ARG A 213 -8.13 -14.97 27.04
C ARG A 213 -8.23 -16.27 26.24
N LEU A 214 -9.13 -17.18 26.63
CA LEU A 214 -9.41 -18.38 25.82
C LEU A 214 -9.95 -18.01 24.43
N ALA A 215 -10.91 -17.09 24.36
CA ALA A 215 -11.37 -16.56 23.07
C ALA A 215 -10.24 -15.86 22.29
N GLY A 216 -9.33 -15.18 22.99
CA GLY A 216 -8.17 -14.54 22.39
C GLY A 216 -7.20 -15.54 21.77
N ALA A 217 -6.93 -16.66 22.45
CA ALA A 217 -6.13 -17.76 21.89
C ALA A 217 -6.80 -18.35 20.65
N ALA A 218 -8.11 -18.59 20.70
CA ALA A 218 -8.88 -19.09 19.55
C ALA A 218 -8.79 -18.13 18.34
N LEU A 219 -8.87 -16.81 18.57
CA LEU A 219 -8.75 -15.79 17.52
C LEU A 219 -7.34 -15.65 16.92
N ILE A 220 -6.30 -16.20 17.56
CA ILE A 220 -4.94 -16.29 17.01
C ILE A 220 -4.76 -17.61 16.24
N VAL A 221 -5.30 -18.70 16.77
CA VAL A 221 -5.21 -20.02 16.13
C VAL A 221 -6.06 -20.09 14.86
N PHE A 222 -7.25 -19.48 14.86
CA PHE A 222 -8.17 -19.54 13.73
C PHE A 222 -7.57 -19.00 12.41
N PRO A 223 -6.96 -17.79 12.36
CA PRO A 223 -6.31 -17.31 11.15
C PRO A 223 -5.24 -18.23 10.60
N TRP A 224 -4.45 -18.87 11.47
CA TRP A 224 -3.44 -19.85 11.03
C TRP A 224 -4.10 -21.06 10.36
N LEU A 225 -5.13 -21.64 10.98
CA LEU A 225 -5.82 -22.81 10.43
C LEU A 225 -6.52 -22.48 9.10
N ASP A 226 -7.20 -21.34 9.02
CA ASP A 226 -7.88 -20.90 7.78
C ASP A 226 -6.88 -20.59 6.66
N HIS A 227 -5.75 -19.97 6.99
CA HIS A 227 -4.67 -19.71 6.03
C HIS A 227 -4.02 -21.00 5.54
N ALA A 228 -3.73 -21.95 6.43
CA ALA A 228 -3.23 -23.27 6.04
C ALA A 228 -4.20 -24.02 5.13
N ALA A 229 -5.50 -23.99 5.45
CA ALA A 229 -6.54 -24.55 4.61
C ALA A 229 -6.61 -23.87 3.23
N PHE A 230 -6.58 -22.54 3.19
CA PHE A 230 -6.59 -21.77 1.93
C PHE A 230 -5.39 -22.14 1.04
N ASN A 231 -4.18 -22.18 1.60
CA ASN A 231 -2.99 -22.55 0.84
C ASN A 231 -3.03 -24.01 0.38
N HIS A 232 -3.57 -24.92 1.20
CA HIS A 232 -3.78 -26.31 0.79
C HIS A 232 -4.69 -26.41 -0.42
N ASP A 233 -5.84 -25.73 -0.42
CA ASP A 233 -6.81 -25.74 -1.52
C ASP A 233 -6.19 -25.18 -2.83
N VAL A 234 -5.28 -24.21 -2.72
CA VAL A 234 -4.54 -23.64 -3.86
C VAL A 234 -3.48 -24.61 -4.41
N VAL A 235 -2.78 -25.34 -3.53
CA VAL A 235 -1.67 -26.22 -3.91
C VAL A 235 -2.15 -27.61 -4.36
N ASN A 236 -3.21 -28.13 -3.76
CA ASN A 236 -3.75 -29.48 -4.00
C ASN A 236 -5.28 -29.43 -4.26
N PRO A 237 -5.74 -28.82 -5.37
CA PRO A 237 -7.17 -28.59 -5.63
C PRO A 237 -7.99 -29.88 -5.83
N GLU A 238 -7.34 -31.00 -6.19
CA GLU A 238 -8.00 -32.28 -6.49
C GLU A 238 -7.78 -33.36 -5.41
N GLU A 239 -6.91 -33.12 -4.42
CA GLU A 239 -6.58 -34.14 -3.41
C GLU A 239 -7.56 -34.11 -2.23
N GLY A 240 -8.43 -35.12 -2.17
CA GLY A 240 -9.21 -35.43 -0.98
C GLY A 240 -8.35 -36.10 0.10
N GLY A 241 -8.37 -35.55 1.32
CA GLY A 241 -7.62 -36.07 2.46
C GLY A 241 -8.10 -35.51 3.80
N PHE A 242 -7.47 -35.90 4.91
CA PHE A 242 -7.80 -35.39 6.24
C PHE A 242 -7.75 -33.85 6.31
N ILE A 243 -6.79 -33.25 5.62
CA ILE A 243 -6.68 -31.79 5.50
C ILE A 243 -7.88 -31.20 4.75
N GLY A 244 -8.33 -31.82 3.65
CA GLY A 244 -9.54 -31.42 2.92
C GLY A 244 -10.82 -31.46 3.77
N VAL A 245 -10.95 -32.43 4.69
CA VAL A 245 -12.09 -32.51 5.64
C VAL A 245 -12.08 -31.34 6.64
N VAL A 246 -10.90 -30.91 7.09
CA VAL A 246 -10.73 -29.75 7.98
C VAL A 246 -10.85 -28.43 7.22
N ALA A 247 -10.39 -28.39 5.96
CA ALA A 247 -10.42 -27.22 5.10
C ALA A 247 -11.83 -26.89 4.60
N GLY A 248 -12.68 -27.88 4.34
CA GLY A 248 -14.04 -27.68 3.80
C GLY A 248 -14.92 -26.71 4.62
N PRO A 249 -15.08 -26.90 5.94
CA PRO A 249 -15.81 -25.95 6.78
C PRO A 249 -15.19 -24.54 6.79
N LEU A 250 -13.87 -24.43 6.76
CA LEU A 250 -13.16 -23.15 6.69
C LEU A 250 -13.39 -22.45 5.35
N ALA A 251 -13.36 -23.20 4.24
CA ALA A 251 -13.69 -22.72 2.90
C ALA A 251 -15.12 -22.20 2.80
N PHE A 252 -16.09 -22.91 3.38
CA PHE A 252 -17.47 -22.43 3.48
C PHE A 252 -17.54 -21.11 4.25
N LEU A 253 -16.89 -21.06 5.41
CA LEU A 253 -16.84 -19.87 6.27
C LEU A 253 -16.18 -18.66 5.60
N ARG A 254 -15.22 -18.85 4.68
CA ARG A 254 -14.60 -17.77 3.89
C ARG A 254 -15.58 -16.99 3.01
N HIS A 255 -16.74 -17.55 2.65
CA HIS A 255 -17.79 -16.79 1.95
C HIS A 255 -18.34 -15.63 2.80
N ALA A 256 -18.18 -15.69 4.12
CA ALA A 256 -18.55 -14.64 5.06
C ALA A 256 -17.35 -13.82 5.57
N LEU A 257 -16.17 -13.94 4.94
CA LEU A 257 -14.94 -13.28 5.39
C LEU A 257 -15.08 -11.76 5.52
N TRP A 258 -15.87 -11.14 4.63
CA TRP A 258 -16.17 -9.70 4.66
C TRP A 258 -16.83 -9.25 5.97
N LEU A 259 -17.55 -10.13 6.66
CA LEU A 259 -18.30 -9.84 7.88
C LEU A 259 -17.43 -9.94 9.15
N TYR A 260 -16.38 -10.75 9.12
CA TYR A 260 -15.50 -11.01 10.27
C TYR A 260 -14.93 -9.74 10.92
N PRO A 261 -14.33 -8.79 10.18
CA PRO A 261 -13.80 -7.59 10.79
C PRO A 261 -14.89 -6.70 11.38
N LEU A 262 -16.13 -6.75 10.86
CA LEU A 262 -17.26 -6.00 11.43
C LEU A 262 -17.71 -6.60 12.77
N ILE A 263 -17.83 -7.93 12.86
CA ILE A 263 -18.17 -8.62 14.11
C ILE A 263 -17.08 -8.37 15.15
N ALA A 264 -15.82 -8.57 14.77
CA ALA A 264 -14.67 -8.36 15.64
C ALA A 264 -14.58 -6.91 16.14
N LEU A 265 -14.75 -5.93 15.23
CA LEU A 265 -14.74 -4.52 15.58
C LEU A 265 -15.94 -4.13 16.45
N GLY A 266 -17.13 -4.69 16.20
CA GLY A 266 -18.32 -4.50 17.02
C GLY A 266 -18.10 -4.99 18.45
N ALA A 267 -17.56 -6.21 18.61
CA ALA A 267 -17.21 -6.78 19.90
C ALA A 267 -16.14 -5.96 20.65
N ALA A 268 -15.05 -5.60 19.95
CA ALA A 268 -13.99 -4.77 20.50
C ALA A 268 -14.52 -3.40 20.96
N THR A 269 -15.30 -2.74 20.11
CA THR A 269 -15.91 -1.43 20.38
C THR A 269 -16.86 -1.49 21.57
N PHE A 270 -17.68 -2.55 21.68
CA PHE A 270 -18.59 -2.72 22.81
C PHE A 270 -17.83 -2.84 24.15
N LEU A 271 -16.82 -3.70 24.20
CA LEU A 271 -16.00 -3.92 25.41
C LEU A 271 -15.19 -2.67 25.78
N ASP A 272 -14.60 -2.02 24.79
CA ASP A 272 -13.85 -0.78 24.97
C ASP A 272 -14.74 0.36 25.45
N ARG A 273 -15.95 0.51 24.89
CA ARG A 273 -16.92 1.53 25.31
C ARG A 273 -17.31 1.35 26.78
N ARG A 274 -17.52 0.11 27.24
CA ARG A 274 -17.79 -0.16 28.67
C ARG A 274 -16.64 0.31 29.55
N THR A 275 -15.40 0.02 29.13
CA THR A 275 -14.19 0.46 29.83
C THR A 275 -14.09 1.98 29.89
N LEU A 276 -14.26 2.66 28.76
CA LEU A 276 -14.19 4.12 28.67
C LEU A 276 -15.30 4.80 29.49
N LEU A 277 -16.52 4.27 29.48
CA LEU A 277 -17.63 4.82 30.27
C LEU A 277 -17.40 4.68 31.76
N ALA A 278 -16.90 3.53 32.22
CA ALA A 278 -16.53 3.32 33.62
C ALA A 278 -15.42 4.29 34.04
N ALA A 279 -14.36 4.42 33.23
CA ALA A 279 -13.24 5.32 33.49
C ALA A 279 -13.66 6.80 33.55
N LYS A 280 -14.55 7.25 32.65
CA LYS A 280 -15.07 8.63 32.67
C LYS A 280 -15.84 8.96 33.95
N ARG A 281 -16.58 8.00 34.51
CA ARG A 281 -17.29 8.18 35.79
C ARG A 281 -16.32 8.31 36.95
N ALA A 282 -15.22 7.57 36.91
CA ALA A 282 -14.23 7.56 37.97
C ALA A 282 -13.27 8.77 37.92
N TRP A 283 -12.98 9.32 36.73
CA TRP A 283 -12.04 10.44 36.54
C TRP A 283 -12.73 11.69 35.93
N PRO A 284 -13.60 12.39 36.70
CA PRO A 284 -14.35 13.55 36.21
C PRO A 284 -13.45 14.76 35.88
N ASP A 285 -12.23 14.80 36.39
CA ASP A 285 -11.17 15.78 36.09
C ASP A 285 -10.70 15.70 34.63
N THR A 286 -10.92 14.59 33.95
CA THR A 286 -10.58 14.39 32.53
C THR A 286 -11.71 14.79 31.56
N LEU A 287 -12.85 15.20 32.09
CA LEU A 287 -14.01 15.66 31.32
C LEU A 287 -14.00 17.18 31.22
N THR A 288 -14.37 17.73 30.06
CA THR A 288 -14.58 19.18 29.93
C THR A 288 -15.74 19.62 30.82
N GLU A 289 -15.77 20.88 31.26
CA GLU A 289 -16.88 21.44 32.05
C GLU A 289 -18.30 21.19 31.43
N PRO A 290 -18.56 21.36 30.11
CA PRO A 290 -19.80 20.99 29.46
C PRO A 290 -20.11 19.51 29.55
N GLU A 291 -19.12 18.63 29.45
CA GLU A 291 -19.31 17.19 29.64
C GLU A 291 -19.74 16.90 31.09
N ARG A 292 -19.14 17.57 32.08
CA ARG A 292 -19.57 17.47 33.48
C ARG A 292 -20.98 18.02 33.71
N ALA A 293 -21.37 19.05 32.97
CA ALA A 293 -22.72 19.62 32.95
C ALA A 293 -23.74 18.78 32.13
N GLY A 294 -23.36 17.59 31.65
CA GLY A 294 -24.26 16.67 30.95
C GLY A 294 -24.33 16.84 29.44
N ARG A 295 -23.55 17.75 28.84
CA ARG A 295 -23.49 17.87 27.37
C ARG A 295 -22.73 16.69 26.77
N PRO A 296 -23.14 16.18 25.59
CA PRO A 296 -22.44 15.10 24.94
C PRO A 296 -21.03 15.55 24.50
N ALA A 297 -20.05 14.65 24.63
CA ALA A 297 -18.64 14.92 24.35
C ALA A 297 -18.40 15.56 22.97
N PHE A 298 -19.13 15.13 21.95
CA PHE A 298 -19.04 15.70 20.60
C PHE A 298 -19.43 17.19 20.59
N ALA A 299 -20.55 17.55 21.22
CA ALA A 299 -21.01 18.94 21.29
C ALA A 299 -20.15 19.83 22.20
N ALA A 300 -19.53 19.24 23.23
CA ALA A 300 -18.60 19.94 24.10
C ALA A 300 -17.30 20.30 23.36
N LEU A 301 -16.77 19.37 22.57
CA LEU A 301 -15.50 19.52 21.88
C LEU A 301 -15.62 20.24 20.53
N SER A 302 -16.80 20.25 19.91
CA SER A 302 -17.03 20.97 18.64
C SER A 302 -16.79 22.48 18.80
N GLY A 303 -17.17 23.07 19.93
CA GLY A 303 -16.94 24.49 20.22
C GLY A 303 -15.46 24.87 20.09
N PHE A 304 -14.57 24.09 20.70
CA PHE A 304 -13.13 24.29 20.55
C PHE A 304 -12.64 23.95 19.13
N ALA A 305 -13.09 22.84 18.54
CA ALA A 305 -12.65 22.40 17.21
C ALA A 305 -12.96 23.41 16.10
N PHE A 306 -13.99 24.25 16.28
CA PHE A 306 -14.38 25.28 15.32
C PHE A 306 -13.94 26.71 15.71
N ALA A 307 -13.43 26.93 16.94
CA ALA A 307 -13.08 28.26 17.44
C ALA A 307 -11.92 28.93 16.69
N GLY A 308 -11.07 28.15 16.03
CA GLY A 308 -9.89 28.65 15.32
C GLY A 308 -9.58 27.82 14.09
N LEU A 309 -10.57 27.61 13.22
CA LEU A 309 -10.37 26.93 11.94
C LEU A 309 -9.26 27.63 11.11
N PRO A 310 -8.49 26.88 10.31
CA PRO A 310 -8.48 25.42 10.16
C PRO A 310 -7.62 24.69 11.22
N TRP A 311 -7.09 25.40 12.22
CA TRP A 311 -6.00 24.92 13.08
C TRP A 311 -6.45 24.09 14.28
N THR A 312 -7.62 24.40 14.86
CA THR A 312 -8.15 23.80 16.10
C THR A 312 -8.74 22.38 16.01
N PRO A 313 -9.24 21.87 14.85
CA PRO A 313 -9.75 20.49 14.75
C PRO A 313 -8.72 19.41 15.07
N TYR A 314 -7.48 19.57 14.58
CA TYR A 314 -6.41 18.60 14.79
C TYR A 314 -5.98 18.48 16.27
N PRO A 315 -5.69 19.58 17.00
CA PRO A 315 -5.48 19.55 18.45
C PRO A 315 -6.63 18.90 19.22
N ALA A 316 -7.87 19.22 18.86
CA ALA A 316 -9.06 18.63 19.49
C ALA A 316 -9.07 17.11 19.31
N TRP A 317 -8.80 16.64 18.09
CA TRP A 317 -8.70 15.23 17.77
C TRP A 317 -7.56 14.52 18.53
N VAL A 318 -6.38 15.16 18.60
CA VAL A 318 -5.25 14.66 19.38
C VAL A 318 -5.60 14.52 20.86
N TYR A 319 -6.27 15.52 21.43
CA TYR A 319 -6.75 15.45 22.81
C TYR A 319 -7.72 14.28 23.04
N VAL A 320 -8.70 14.08 22.16
CA VAL A 320 -9.66 12.98 22.27
C VAL A 320 -8.95 11.63 22.35
N LEU A 321 -7.98 11.40 21.47
CA LEU A 321 -7.22 10.15 21.42
C LEU A 321 -6.33 9.97 22.66
N THR A 322 -5.63 11.03 23.07
CA THR A 322 -4.78 11.02 24.28
C THR A 322 -5.60 10.78 25.55
N ARG A 323 -6.77 11.43 25.66
CA ARG A 323 -7.71 11.22 26.76
C ARG A 323 -8.18 9.77 26.82
N ARG A 324 -8.58 9.17 25.71
CA ARG A 324 -8.97 7.76 25.67
C ARG A 324 -7.83 6.84 26.08
N ALA A 325 -6.60 7.12 25.63
CA ALA A 325 -5.42 6.38 26.03
C ALA A 325 -5.21 6.42 27.55
N ALA A 326 -5.39 7.58 28.19
CA ALA A 326 -5.38 7.68 29.66
C ALA A 326 -6.50 6.85 30.29
N LEU A 327 -7.74 7.00 29.81
CA LEU A 327 -8.92 6.32 30.33
C LEU A 327 -8.83 4.78 30.24
N TYR A 328 -8.16 4.22 29.23
CA TYR A 328 -7.93 2.78 29.18
C TYR A 328 -6.99 2.26 30.28
N GLY A 329 -6.13 3.13 30.80
CA GLY A 329 -5.27 2.86 31.95
C GLY A 329 -6.03 2.82 33.27
N HIS A 330 -7.27 3.31 33.31
CA HIS A 330 -8.12 3.29 34.50
C HIS A 330 -8.26 1.87 35.07
N GLY A 331 -7.92 1.70 36.35
CA GLY A 331 -7.89 0.40 37.04
C GLY A 331 -6.61 -0.41 36.85
N ARG A 332 -5.65 0.07 36.04
CA ARG A 332 -4.32 -0.52 35.83
C ARG A 332 -3.18 0.40 36.26
N THR A 333 -3.45 1.69 36.40
CA THR A 333 -2.53 2.72 36.89
C THR A 333 -3.04 3.27 38.23
N GLY A 334 -2.12 3.77 39.06
CA GLY A 334 -2.45 4.38 40.36
C GLY A 334 -3.07 5.77 40.23
N GLU A 335 -3.50 6.36 41.35
CA GLU A 335 -4.17 7.67 41.35
C GLU A 335 -3.27 8.81 40.85
N ASP A 336 -1.96 8.73 41.08
CA ASP A 336 -0.93 9.71 40.68
C ASP A 336 -0.41 9.56 39.24
N ASP A 337 -1.14 8.81 38.41
CA ASP A 337 -0.74 8.51 37.03
C ASP A 337 -0.39 9.79 36.23
N PRO A 338 0.85 9.90 35.73
CA PRO A 338 1.29 11.09 35.00
C PRO A 338 0.47 11.36 33.72
N MET A 339 -0.08 10.32 33.10
CA MET A 339 -0.92 10.47 31.90
C MET A 339 -2.28 11.07 32.26
N ARG A 340 -2.91 10.66 33.37
CA ARG A 340 -4.11 11.31 33.91
C ARG A 340 -3.88 12.79 34.19
N ARG A 341 -2.80 13.14 34.91
CA ARG A 341 -2.47 14.55 35.21
C ARG A 341 -2.30 15.40 33.96
N ALA A 342 -1.54 14.91 32.98
CA ALA A 342 -1.37 15.60 31.70
C ALA A 342 -2.70 15.80 30.95
N VAL A 343 -3.63 14.83 31.03
CA VAL A 343 -4.96 14.97 30.42
C VAL A 343 -5.85 15.94 31.19
N ALA A 344 -5.80 15.97 32.52
CA ALA A 344 -6.53 16.93 33.34
C ALA A 344 -6.07 18.37 33.03
N GLU A 345 -4.75 18.59 32.98
CA GLU A 345 -4.15 19.88 32.59
C GLU A 345 -4.57 20.30 31.16
N ALA A 346 -4.52 19.36 30.21
CA ALA A 346 -4.97 19.62 28.83
C ALA A 346 -6.47 19.93 28.76
N THR A 347 -7.28 19.32 29.63
CA THR A 347 -8.72 19.58 29.73
C THR A 347 -8.98 20.99 30.22
N THR A 348 -8.31 21.43 31.29
CA THR A 348 -8.38 22.83 31.76
C THR A 348 -7.98 23.82 30.68
N ALA A 349 -6.88 23.57 29.97
CA ALA A 349 -6.42 24.43 28.89
C ALA A 349 -7.41 24.52 27.71
N LEU A 350 -8.12 23.43 27.40
CA LEU A 350 -9.20 23.42 26.41
C LEU A 350 -10.40 24.23 26.88
N ASP A 351 -10.76 24.10 28.16
CA ASP A 351 -11.88 24.81 28.77
C ASP A 351 -11.65 26.33 28.74
N GLU A 352 -10.41 26.77 28.99
CA GLU A 352 -10.00 28.17 28.91
C GLU A 352 -9.95 28.74 27.49
N SER A 353 -9.89 27.89 26.44
CA SER A 353 -9.65 28.33 25.05
C SER A 353 -10.82 28.06 24.09
N ARG A 354 -12.04 27.91 24.62
CA ARG A 354 -13.23 27.53 23.84
C ARG A 354 -13.79 28.60 22.91
N SER A 355 -13.49 29.88 23.14
CA SER A 355 -13.97 30.97 22.27
C SER A 355 -12.88 31.42 21.31
N ALA A 356 -13.28 31.97 20.15
CA ALA A 356 -12.33 32.52 19.19
C ALA A 356 -11.49 33.67 19.77
N GLU A 357 -12.04 34.42 20.72
CA GLU A 357 -11.32 35.48 21.45
C GLU A 357 -10.32 34.90 22.44
N ALA A 358 -10.72 33.91 23.24
CA ALA A 358 -9.84 33.24 24.19
C ALA A 358 -8.71 32.48 23.48
N TRP A 359 -9.00 31.84 22.34
CA TRP A 359 -7.99 31.22 21.49
C TRP A 359 -6.97 32.22 20.94
N ARG A 360 -7.44 33.40 20.46
CA ARG A 360 -6.55 34.47 19.97
C ARG A 360 -5.71 35.06 21.11
N GLY A 361 -6.30 35.27 22.28
CA GLY A 361 -5.62 35.79 23.48
C GLY A 361 -4.64 34.82 24.13
N ALA A 362 -4.91 33.50 24.04
CA ALA A 362 -4.04 32.43 24.54
C ALA A 362 -2.69 32.33 23.81
N GLY A 363 -2.53 33.05 22.69
CA GLY A 363 -1.25 33.28 22.02
C GLY A 363 -0.54 31.97 21.69
N LEU A 364 -0.95 31.30 20.61
CA LEU A 364 -0.24 30.14 20.07
C LEU A 364 1.27 30.36 19.91
N ARG A 365 1.71 31.59 19.57
CA ARG A 365 3.14 31.94 19.50
C ARG A 365 3.85 31.97 20.86
N ARG A 366 3.17 32.29 21.97
CA ARG A 366 3.76 32.35 23.32
C ARG A 366 3.81 30.99 24.00
N ARG A 367 2.77 30.16 23.84
CA ARG A 367 2.73 28.81 24.43
C ARG A 367 3.62 27.81 23.68
N ALA A 368 3.99 28.11 22.43
CA ALA A 368 4.82 27.22 21.63
C ALA A 368 6.28 27.18 22.02
N GLY A 369 6.90 28.32 22.35
CA GLY A 369 8.37 28.42 22.36
C GLY A 369 9.06 28.01 21.04
N VAL A 370 8.30 27.66 19.98
CA VAL A 370 8.84 27.20 18.69
C VAL A 370 9.14 28.41 17.84
N THR A 371 10.33 28.96 17.98
CA THR A 371 10.92 29.79 16.93
C THR A 371 11.27 28.87 15.76
N PRO A 372 10.70 29.10 14.55
CA PRO A 372 11.11 28.32 13.39
C PRO A 372 12.61 28.49 13.18
N PRO A 373 13.33 27.40 12.88
CA PRO A 373 14.77 27.50 12.71
C PRO A 373 15.08 28.44 11.54
N ARG A 374 15.98 29.40 11.77
CA ARG A 374 16.35 30.42 10.79
C ARG A 374 17.59 29.99 10.01
N GLY A 375 17.57 30.17 8.69
CA GLY A 375 18.70 29.96 7.79
C GLY A 375 18.72 28.61 7.06
N LEU A 376 19.37 28.58 5.89
CA LEU A 376 19.41 27.42 4.97
C LEU A 376 20.00 26.15 5.62
N LYS A 377 20.97 26.32 6.54
CA LYS A 377 21.62 25.20 7.26
C LYS A 377 20.62 24.34 8.04
N ALA A 378 19.52 24.92 8.52
CA ALA A 378 18.48 24.17 9.22
C ALA A 378 17.65 23.26 8.30
N TYR A 379 17.57 23.61 7.01
CA TYR A 379 16.83 22.86 5.99
C TYR A 379 17.72 21.89 5.20
N LEU A 380 19.04 21.98 5.31
CA LEU A 380 19.97 21.12 4.57
C LEU A 380 19.71 19.62 4.77
N PRO A 381 19.43 19.11 6.00
CA PRO A 381 19.06 17.71 6.18
C PRO A 381 17.79 17.32 5.40
N LEU A 382 16.80 18.22 5.34
CA LEU A 382 15.54 17.99 4.61
C LEU A 382 15.79 17.95 3.10
N LEU A 383 16.59 18.88 2.59
CA LEU A 383 16.98 18.90 1.18
C LEU A 383 17.73 17.62 0.81
N LEU A 384 18.69 17.19 1.63
CA LEU A 384 19.42 15.94 1.40
C LEU A 384 18.50 14.72 1.42
N TRP A 385 17.59 14.64 2.39
CA TRP A 385 16.57 13.58 2.45
C TRP A 385 15.66 13.56 1.23
N LEU A 386 15.20 14.73 0.76
CA LEU A 386 14.39 14.84 -0.46
C LEU A 386 15.17 14.37 -1.69
N VAL A 387 16.44 14.80 -1.83
CA VAL A 387 17.31 14.41 -2.95
C VAL A 387 17.55 12.89 -2.95
N LEU A 388 17.81 12.28 -1.81
CA LEU A 388 18.01 10.83 -1.70
C LEU A 388 16.74 10.02 -2.03
N LEU A 389 15.55 10.60 -1.82
CA LEU A 389 14.28 9.97 -2.20
C LEU A 389 14.00 10.04 -3.70
N VAL A 390 14.63 10.95 -4.44
CA VAL A 390 14.35 11.19 -5.86
C VAL A 390 14.37 9.91 -6.69
N PRO A 391 15.39 9.01 -6.63
CA PRO A 391 15.39 7.83 -7.47
C PRO A 391 14.22 6.87 -7.18
N ALA A 392 13.89 6.63 -5.91
CA ALA A 392 12.74 5.78 -5.55
C ALA A 392 11.41 6.43 -5.94
N VAL A 393 11.26 7.73 -5.66
CA VAL A 393 10.09 8.51 -6.05
C VAL A 393 9.94 8.48 -7.57
N LEU A 394 10.98 8.82 -8.32
CA LEU A 394 10.96 8.81 -9.79
C LEU A 394 10.66 7.42 -10.35
N TYR A 395 11.19 6.36 -9.75
CA TYR A 395 10.98 5.01 -10.23
C TYR A 395 9.54 4.50 -10.01
N PHE A 396 8.94 4.77 -8.85
CA PHE A 396 7.60 4.28 -8.49
C PHE A 396 6.46 5.24 -8.83
N LEU A 397 6.68 6.56 -8.88
CA LEU A 397 5.64 7.57 -9.14
C LEU A 397 5.57 7.98 -10.62
N PRO A 398 6.43 8.87 -11.16
CA PRO A 398 6.36 9.24 -12.57
C PRO A 398 6.83 8.10 -13.49
N GLY A 399 7.93 7.40 -13.20
CA GLY A 399 8.29 6.17 -13.92
C GLY A 399 7.23 5.08 -13.79
N GLY A 400 6.37 5.24 -12.77
CA GLY A 400 5.07 4.61 -12.61
C GLY A 400 3.96 5.15 -13.51
N LEU A 401 4.19 5.75 -14.68
CA LEU A 401 3.10 6.14 -15.60
C LEU A 401 3.42 5.68 -17.02
N PRO A 402 2.47 5.09 -17.78
CA PRO A 402 2.71 4.67 -19.17
C PRO A 402 3.41 5.73 -20.00
N THR A 403 2.94 6.99 -19.89
CA THR A 403 3.47 8.19 -20.55
C THR A 403 4.93 8.53 -20.19
N PHE A 404 5.42 8.07 -19.04
CA PHE A 404 6.78 8.34 -18.54
C PHE A 404 7.59 7.03 -18.39
N SER A 405 7.27 6.03 -19.21
CA SER A 405 7.98 4.74 -19.30
C SER A 405 9.49 4.88 -19.37
N GLY A 406 9.93 5.85 -20.17
CA GLY A 406 11.33 6.17 -20.40
C GLY A 406 12.08 6.54 -19.11
N VAL A 407 11.41 6.92 -18.02
CA VAL A 407 12.07 7.20 -16.74
C VAL A 407 12.63 5.91 -16.12
N GLN A 408 11.89 4.80 -16.16
CA GLN A 408 12.38 3.52 -15.60
C GLN A 408 13.49 2.92 -16.49
N GLU A 409 13.32 3.01 -17.81
CA GLU A 409 14.33 2.60 -18.79
C GLU A 409 15.61 3.43 -18.65
N LEU A 410 15.46 4.75 -18.45
CA LEU A 410 16.57 5.66 -18.18
C LEU A 410 17.27 5.27 -16.87
N LEU A 411 16.54 5.09 -15.77
CA LEU A 411 17.11 4.70 -14.47
C LEU A 411 17.81 3.32 -14.51
N GLY A 412 17.35 2.42 -15.37
CA GLY A 412 17.97 1.11 -15.61
C GLY A 412 19.10 1.11 -16.65
N SER A 413 19.32 2.22 -17.36
CA SER A 413 20.36 2.31 -18.39
C SER A 413 21.77 2.27 -17.79
N SER A 414 22.74 1.72 -18.52
CA SER A 414 24.13 1.59 -18.06
C SER A 414 24.78 2.91 -17.66
N PHE A 415 24.29 4.05 -18.17
CA PHE A 415 24.81 5.38 -17.86
C PHE A 415 24.27 5.97 -16.55
N VAL A 416 22.99 5.74 -16.25
CA VAL A 416 22.32 6.33 -15.08
C VAL A 416 22.27 5.36 -13.90
N PHE A 417 22.26 4.06 -14.16
CA PHE A 417 22.22 3.01 -13.15
C PHE A 417 23.33 3.14 -12.07
N PRO A 418 24.60 3.49 -12.41
CA PRO A 418 25.62 3.74 -11.38
C PRO A 418 25.25 4.89 -10.42
N LEU A 419 24.59 5.95 -10.92
CA LEU A 419 24.11 7.06 -10.10
C LEU A 419 22.93 6.64 -9.21
N VAL A 420 22.02 5.83 -9.74
CA VAL A 420 20.91 5.23 -8.97
C VAL A 420 21.47 4.36 -7.85
N MET A 421 22.48 3.55 -8.14
CA MET A 421 23.15 2.70 -7.16
C MET A 421 23.84 3.52 -6.08
N ALA A 422 24.60 4.56 -6.46
CA ALA A 422 25.25 5.46 -5.50
C ALA A 422 24.21 6.18 -4.61
N GLY A 423 23.11 6.65 -5.21
CA GLY A 423 21.99 7.26 -4.49
C GLY A 423 21.31 6.28 -3.52
N ALA A 424 21.09 5.03 -3.96
CA ALA A 424 20.53 3.97 -3.12
C ALA A 424 21.43 3.66 -1.93
N VAL A 425 22.73 3.46 -2.15
CA VAL A 425 23.71 3.23 -1.07
C VAL A 425 23.75 4.42 -0.10
N ALA A 426 23.78 5.65 -0.60
CA ALA A 426 23.74 6.84 0.23
C ALA A 426 22.43 6.95 1.04
N GLY A 427 21.30 6.59 0.43
CA GLY A 427 20.00 6.48 1.09
C GLY A 427 19.97 5.44 2.21
N LEU A 428 20.58 4.27 2.00
CA LEU A 428 20.70 3.23 3.01
C LEU A 428 21.62 3.64 4.17
N ILE A 429 22.74 4.32 3.88
CA ILE A 429 23.62 4.90 4.90
C ILE A 429 22.85 5.93 5.72
N TRP A 430 22.08 6.80 5.05
CA TRP A 430 21.21 7.76 5.72
C TRP A 430 20.18 7.07 6.61
N LEU A 431 19.49 6.04 6.12
CA LEU A 431 18.53 5.25 6.90
C LEU A 431 19.20 4.64 8.13
N GLY A 432 20.35 3.99 7.98
CA GLY A 432 21.15 3.46 9.09
C GLY A 432 21.51 4.52 10.12
N TRP A 433 21.93 5.71 9.68
CA TRP A 433 22.16 6.85 10.56
C TRP A 433 20.90 7.29 11.32
N GLN A 434 19.74 7.37 10.65
CA GLN A 434 18.47 7.69 11.31
C GLN A 434 18.12 6.67 12.39
N LEU A 435 18.36 5.37 12.16
CA LEU A 435 18.15 4.32 13.17
C LEU A 435 19.03 4.53 14.39
N VAL A 436 20.32 4.83 14.21
CA VAL A 436 21.23 5.15 15.33
C VAL A 436 20.71 6.33 16.15
N VAL A 437 20.21 7.38 15.50
CA VAL A 437 19.65 8.53 16.22
C VAL A 437 18.35 8.17 16.95
N ILE A 438 17.48 7.33 16.36
CA ILE A 438 16.27 6.84 17.05
C ILE A 438 16.66 6.04 18.29
N VAL A 439 17.61 5.11 18.19
CA VAL A 439 18.12 4.33 19.35
C VAL A 439 18.63 5.26 20.45
N ARG A 440 19.43 6.28 20.10
CA ARG A 440 19.94 7.27 21.06
C ARG A 440 18.83 8.08 21.75
N ARG A 441 17.69 8.27 21.09
CA ARG A 441 16.52 9.03 21.61
C ARG A 441 15.46 8.14 22.26
N LEU A 442 15.60 6.82 22.19
CA LEU A 442 14.58 5.89 22.67
C LEU A 442 14.33 6.02 24.17
N ARG A 443 15.38 6.13 24.98
CA ARG A 443 15.26 6.25 26.45
C ARG A 443 14.46 7.50 26.88
N PRO A 444 14.74 8.71 26.37
CA PRO A 444 13.87 9.87 26.61
C PRO A 444 12.41 9.65 26.18
N LEU A 445 12.17 9.04 25.01
CA LEU A 445 10.81 8.76 24.52
C LEU A 445 10.07 7.74 25.39
N LEU A 446 10.80 6.78 25.97
CA LEU A 446 10.25 5.82 26.91
C LEU A 446 9.87 6.46 28.25
N ALA A 447 10.58 7.50 28.69
CA ALA A 447 10.27 8.25 29.90
C ALA A 447 8.99 9.10 29.79
N VAL A 448 8.55 9.46 28.57
CA VAL A 448 7.30 10.20 28.36
C VAL A 448 6.10 9.32 28.75
N PRO A 449 5.11 9.84 29.51
CA PRO A 449 3.95 9.06 29.96
C PRO A 449 3.15 8.43 28.82
N ALA A 450 2.95 9.15 27.72
CA ALA A 450 2.27 8.63 26.55
C ALA A 450 3.10 7.57 25.81
N ALA A 451 2.46 6.46 25.43
CA ALA A 451 3.12 5.37 24.69
C ALA A 451 3.43 5.75 23.23
N TYR A 452 2.67 6.68 22.64
CA TYR A 452 2.70 7.00 21.20
C TYR A 452 4.11 7.26 20.64
N GLY A 453 4.91 8.11 21.30
CA GLY A 453 6.24 8.47 20.83
C GLY A 453 7.23 7.30 20.83
N ALA A 454 7.23 6.52 21.91
CA ALA A 454 8.07 5.32 22.04
C ALA A 454 7.67 4.25 21.03
N VAL A 455 6.37 3.96 20.89
CA VAL A 455 5.89 2.96 19.92
C VAL A 455 6.25 3.38 18.50
N THR A 456 6.08 4.66 18.15
CA THR A 456 6.45 5.16 16.82
C THR A 456 7.93 4.98 16.54
N ALA A 457 8.79 5.23 17.54
CA ALA A 457 10.23 5.02 17.42
C ALA A 457 10.58 3.54 17.22
N GLU A 458 9.99 2.64 17.99
CA GLU A 458 10.28 1.20 17.90
C GLU A 458 9.76 0.56 16.61
N LEU A 459 8.56 0.93 16.15
CA LEU A 459 8.05 0.47 14.84
C LEU A 459 8.90 1.00 13.68
N ARG A 460 9.43 2.22 13.80
CA ARG A 460 10.43 2.74 12.85
C ARG A 460 11.73 1.95 12.90
N LEU A 461 12.21 1.56 14.09
CA LEU A 461 13.38 0.69 14.20
C LEU A 461 13.15 -0.63 13.48
N LEU A 462 12.02 -1.29 13.72
CA LEU A 462 11.67 -2.55 13.05
C LEU A 462 11.55 -2.39 11.53
N THR A 463 10.83 -1.37 11.07
CA THR A 463 10.69 -1.04 9.65
C THR A 463 12.03 -0.80 8.99
N GLY A 464 12.88 0.03 9.59
CA GLY A 464 14.16 0.39 9.00
C GLY A 464 15.17 -0.75 9.04
N LEU A 465 15.17 -1.57 10.09
CA LEU A 465 15.99 -2.79 10.13
C LEU A 465 15.56 -3.77 9.03
N GLY A 466 14.26 -4.08 8.92
CA GLY A 466 13.75 -4.95 7.87
C GLY A 466 14.06 -4.42 6.47
N SER A 467 13.92 -3.11 6.26
CA SER A 467 14.28 -2.44 5.01
C SER A 467 15.79 -2.53 4.70
N LEU A 468 16.67 -2.34 5.69
CA LEU A 468 18.12 -2.49 5.49
C LEU A 468 18.48 -3.94 5.18
N THR A 469 17.86 -4.90 5.85
CA THR A 469 18.04 -6.33 5.56
C THR A 469 17.62 -6.65 4.13
N ALA A 470 16.43 -6.22 3.71
CA ALA A 470 15.94 -6.41 2.34
C ALA A 470 16.89 -5.81 1.28
N ALA A 471 17.38 -4.59 1.53
CA ALA A 471 18.33 -3.94 0.65
C ALA A 471 19.68 -4.65 0.60
N ALA A 472 20.24 -5.02 1.76
CA ALA A 472 21.52 -5.72 1.84
C ALA A 472 21.44 -7.08 1.16
N SER A 473 20.37 -7.85 1.38
CA SER A 473 20.12 -9.12 0.70
C SER A 473 20.00 -8.93 -0.81
N SER A 474 19.26 -7.91 -1.26
CA SER A 474 19.14 -7.60 -2.69
C SER A 474 20.51 -7.28 -3.30
N LEU A 475 21.30 -6.42 -2.65
CA LEU A 475 22.67 -6.06 -3.07
C LEU A 475 23.60 -7.28 -3.13
N LEU A 476 23.59 -8.13 -2.11
CA LEU A 476 24.41 -9.35 -2.08
C LEU A 476 24.06 -10.31 -3.23
N LEU A 477 22.76 -10.48 -3.50
CA LEU A 477 22.29 -11.34 -4.60
C LEU A 477 22.64 -10.75 -5.96
N GLY A 478 22.45 -9.44 -6.15
CA GLY A 478 22.83 -8.76 -7.39
C GLY A 478 24.33 -8.83 -7.69
N LEU A 479 25.18 -8.73 -6.64
CA LEU A 479 26.63 -8.89 -6.76
C LEU A 479 27.03 -10.35 -7.04
N ALA A 480 26.40 -11.32 -6.39
CA ALA A 480 26.65 -12.75 -6.60
C ALA A 480 26.23 -13.22 -7.99
N ALA A 481 25.18 -12.63 -8.57
CA ALA A 481 24.70 -12.92 -9.92
C ALA A 481 25.57 -12.29 -11.04
N GLY A 482 26.69 -11.62 -10.70
CA GLY A 482 27.62 -11.06 -11.67
C GLY A 482 27.14 -9.82 -12.42
N GLY A 483 26.05 -9.18 -11.97
CA GLY A 483 25.60 -7.87 -12.47
C GLY A 483 25.27 -7.78 -13.97
N SER A 484 24.95 -8.89 -14.64
CA SER A 484 24.65 -8.89 -16.09
C SER A 484 23.16 -9.08 -16.38
N ALA A 485 22.64 -8.34 -17.35
CA ALA A 485 21.21 -8.19 -17.66
C ALA A 485 20.51 -9.36 -18.37
N ASP A 486 21.26 -10.39 -18.77
CA ASP A 486 20.80 -11.31 -19.83
C ASP A 486 20.66 -12.78 -19.41
N ARG A 487 20.37 -13.08 -18.14
CA ARG A 487 20.10 -14.47 -17.73
C ARG A 487 18.68 -14.66 -17.20
N PRO A 488 17.81 -15.40 -17.92
CA PRO A 488 16.53 -15.83 -17.39
C PRO A 488 16.77 -16.94 -16.36
N ILE A 489 16.28 -16.75 -15.14
CA ILE A 489 16.36 -17.74 -14.07
C ILE A 489 14.93 -18.17 -13.71
N LEU A 490 14.74 -19.48 -13.55
CA LEU A 490 13.46 -20.15 -13.35
C LEU A 490 12.79 -19.77 -12.01
N PRO A 491 11.44 -19.73 -11.94
CA PRO A 491 10.69 -19.02 -10.90
C PRO A 491 10.38 -19.86 -9.64
N ALA A 492 11.20 -20.85 -9.30
CA ALA A 492 10.92 -21.75 -8.16
C ALA A 492 11.36 -21.18 -6.79
N HIS A 493 12.19 -20.12 -6.76
CA HIS A 493 12.69 -19.50 -5.53
C HIS A 493 12.77 -17.97 -5.69
N ILE A 494 12.33 -17.22 -4.67
CA ILE A 494 12.44 -15.74 -4.60
C ILE A 494 13.87 -15.24 -4.77
N LEU A 495 14.85 -16.07 -4.38
CA LEU A 495 16.29 -15.77 -4.48
C LEU A 495 16.85 -16.07 -5.87
N ASP A 496 16.24 -17.01 -6.60
CA ASP A 496 16.72 -17.44 -7.90
C ASP A 496 16.14 -16.55 -9.02
N ALA A 497 14.94 -16.00 -8.84
CA ALA A 497 14.23 -15.25 -9.87
C ALA A 497 14.46 -13.72 -9.88
N ILE A 498 15.52 -13.19 -9.27
CA ILE A 498 15.76 -11.74 -9.30
C ILE A 498 16.29 -11.34 -10.69
N SER A 499 15.37 -11.08 -11.62
CA SER A 499 15.67 -10.33 -12.83
C SER A 499 16.21 -8.94 -12.48
N ASN A 500 16.95 -8.30 -13.40
CA ASN A 500 17.45 -6.93 -13.19
C ASN A 500 16.36 -5.93 -12.78
N THR A 501 15.12 -6.12 -13.26
CA THR A 501 13.96 -5.30 -12.89
C THR A 501 13.56 -5.54 -11.43
N LEU A 502 13.54 -6.79 -10.97
CA LEU A 502 13.24 -7.12 -9.57
C LEU A 502 14.33 -6.64 -8.62
N PHE A 503 15.59 -6.65 -9.05
CA PHE A 503 16.72 -6.11 -8.27
C PHE A 503 16.60 -4.59 -8.05
N ILE A 504 16.39 -3.81 -9.12
CA ILE A 504 16.23 -2.35 -9.01
C ILE A 504 14.98 -2.02 -8.20
N ALA A 505 13.88 -2.72 -8.46
CA ALA A 505 12.63 -2.52 -7.74
C ALA A 505 12.77 -2.86 -6.25
N SER A 506 13.42 -3.96 -5.86
CA SER A 506 13.60 -4.33 -4.46
C SER A 506 14.50 -3.34 -3.72
N LEU A 507 15.59 -2.89 -4.35
CA LEU A 507 16.52 -1.92 -3.79
C LEU A 507 15.84 -0.55 -3.60
N LEU A 508 15.12 -0.06 -4.61
CA LEU A 508 14.42 1.22 -4.54
C LEU A 508 13.21 1.14 -3.61
N LEU A 509 12.53 -0.01 -3.51
CA LEU A 509 11.45 -0.23 -2.56
C LEU A 509 11.98 -0.12 -1.13
N ALA A 510 13.09 -0.81 -0.83
CA ALA A 510 13.76 -0.64 0.45
C ALA A 510 14.16 0.83 0.69
N MET A 511 14.70 1.54 -0.32
CA MET A 511 15.00 2.96 -0.16
C MET A 511 13.74 3.82 0.11
N LEU A 512 12.58 3.47 -0.44
CA LEU A 512 11.31 4.18 -0.22
C LEU A 512 10.90 4.16 1.27
N ALA A 513 11.39 3.22 2.08
CA ALA A 513 11.19 3.24 3.53
C ALA A 513 11.69 4.54 4.18
N MET A 514 12.65 5.24 3.57
CA MET A 514 13.15 6.55 4.03
C MET A 514 12.06 7.61 4.18
N VAL A 515 10.93 7.49 3.47
CA VAL A 515 9.78 8.40 3.61
C VAL A 515 9.31 8.48 5.07
N TRP A 516 9.51 7.40 5.85
CA TRP A 516 9.11 7.31 7.25
C TRP A 516 10.12 7.86 8.25
N PHE A 517 11.28 8.35 7.77
CA PHE A 517 12.41 8.86 8.56
C PHE A 517 12.82 10.29 8.14
N PRO A 518 11.92 11.28 8.26
CA PRO A 518 12.28 12.67 7.98
C PRO A 518 13.33 13.17 8.99
N PRO A 519 14.24 14.06 8.58
CA PRO A 519 15.32 14.55 9.44
C PRO A 519 14.83 15.24 10.72
N PHE A 520 15.54 14.95 11.82
CA PHE A 520 15.16 15.26 13.20
C PHE A 520 14.89 16.74 13.55
N GLY A 521 15.26 17.70 12.69
CA GLY A 521 15.00 19.13 12.92
C GLY A 521 13.52 19.51 12.95
N MET A 522 12.63 18.65 12.43
CA MET A 522 11.17 18.79 12.50
C MET A 522 10.54 17.86 13.57
N ALA A 523 11.32 16.93 14.13
CA ALA A 523 10.92 15.93 15.12
C ALA A 523 11.34 16.28 16.57
N ALA A 524 12.02 17.41 16.79
CA ALA A 524 12.26 17.97 18.14
C ALA A 524 10.96 18.34 18.89
N LEU A 525 9.79 18.19 18.24
CA LEU A 525 8.45 18.27 18.82
C LEU A 525 7.96 16.97 19.47
N ALA A 526 8.70 15.86 19.34
CA ALA A 526 8.32 14.56 19.89
C ALA A 526 8.63 14.38 21.40
N GLY A 527 8.97 15.46 22.12
CA GLY A 527 9.38 15.40 23.52
C GLY A 527 8.84 16.55 24.35
N GLY A 528 7.54 16.48 24.68
CA GLY A 528 6.97 17.24 25.80
C GLY A 528 6.57 18.68 25.49
N GLY A 529 5.25 18.93 25.54
CA GLY A 529 4.63 20.25 25.42
C GLY A 529 4.52 20.71 23.97
N PHE A 530 3.31 21.00 23.49
CA PHE A 530 3.16 21.79 22.25
C PHE A 530 3.59 21.12 20.93
N GLU A 531 3.32 19.82 20.77
CA GLU A 531 3.36 19.10 19.47
C GLU A 531 2.24 19.56 18.48
N ILE A 532 1.68 20.77 18.65
CA ILE A 532 0.29 21.03 18.24
C ILE A 532 0.05 21.99 17.07
N VAL A 533 0.94 22.91 16.65
CA VAL A 533 0.49 23.91 15.62
C VAL A 533 1.25 24.01 14.30
N MET A 534 2.56 23.76 14.18
CA MET A 534 3.26 24.20 12.94
C MET A 534 3.95 23.13 12.08
N THR A 535 4.52 22.06 12.61
CA THR A 535 5.21 21.07 11.75
C THR A 535 4.29 20.00 11.19
N ALA A 536 3.18 19.70 11.86
CA ALA A 536 2.15 18.80 11.34
C ALA A 536 1.29 19.49 10.27
N ALA A 537 1.11 20.80 10.30
CA ALA A 537 0.34 21.47 9.25
C ALA A 537 1.13 21.59 7.95
N ALA A 538 2.41 22.01 7.96
CA ALA A 538 3.19 22.04 6.71
C ALA A 538 3.57 20.64 6.21
N GLY A 539 3.95 19.72 7.10
CA GLY A 539 4.33 18.34 6.74
C GLY A 539 3.17 17.42 6.42
N LYS A 540 2.00 17.58 7.06
CA LYS A 540 0.77 16.87 6.65
C LYS A 540 0.03 17.59 5.55
N PHE A 541 0.10 18.91 5.38
CA PHE A 541 -0.41 19.53 4.15
C PHE A 541 0.39 19.03 2.94
N LEU A 542 1.71 18.82 3.05
CA LEU A 542 2.55 18.16 2.03
C LEU A 542 2.36 16.64 1.91
N ALA A 543 2.05 15.90 2.98
CA ALA A 543 1.77 14.45 2.89
C ALA A 543 0.33 14.15 2.43
N THR A 544 -0.64 14.98 2.81
CA THR A 544 -2.00 14.97 2.25
C THR A 544 -2.00 15.55 0.84
N LEU A 545 -1.13 16.50 0.46
CA LEU A 545 -0.85 16.86 -0.95
C LEU A 545 0.09 15.85 -1.64
N GLY A 546 0.75 14.95 -0.95
CA GLY A 546 1.44 13.82 -1.59
C GLY A 546 0.41 12.90 -2.27
N ALA A 547 -0.75 12.73 -1.64
CA ALA A 547 -1.88 11.99 -2.19
C ALA A 547 -2.86 12.90 -2.95
N ALA A 548 -3.29 14.02 -2.38
CA ALA A 548 -4.23 14.97 -2.99
C ALA A 548 -3.57 15.91 -4.00
N GLY A 549 -2.26 16.13 -3.92
CA GLY A 549 -1.44 16.87 -4.88
C GLY A 549 -0.78 15.95 -5.90
N ALA A 550 -0.62 14.64 -5.66
CA ALA A 550 -0.56 13.68 -6.75
C ALA A 550 -1.91 13.63 -7.49
N MET A 551 -3.05 13.73 -6.78
CA MET A 551 -4.37 13.90 -7.40
C MET A 551 -4.60 15.27 -8.02
N ALA A 552 -3.97 16.35 -7.54
CA ALA A 552 -4.05 17.68 -8.14
C ALA A 552 -3.06 17.83 -9.30
N ILE A 553 -1.92 17.15 -9.27
CA ILE A 553 -1.03 16.97 -10.43
C ILE A 553 -1.72 16.07 -11.45
N LEU A 554 -2.37 14.97 -11.05
CA LEU A 554 -3.24 14.18 -11.94
C LEU A 554 -4.41 15.02 -12.46
N ALA A 555 -5.08 15.82 -11.63
CA ALA A 555 -6.21 16.65 -12.05
C ALA A 555 -5.78 17.87 -12.89
N MET A 556 -4.59 18.43 -12.67
CA MET A 556 -3.96 19.44 -13.55
C MET A 556 -3.47 18.80 -14.85
N MET A 557 -2.99 17.56 -14.82
CA MET A 557 -2.68 16.76 -16.02
C MET A 557 -3.94 16.32 -16.78
N MET A 558 -5.08 16.16 -16.09
CA MET A 558 -6.39 15.88 -16.68
C MET A 558 -7.18 17.15 -17.07
N GLY A 559 -6.78 18.32 -16.55
CA GLY A 559 -7.35 19.64 -16.88
C GLY A 559 -6.54 20.43 -17.91
N GLY A 560 -5.30 20.00 -18.17
CA GLY A 560 -4.59 20.37 -19.39
C GLY A 560 -5.24 19.64 -20.55
N SER A 561 -6.07 20.33 -21.31
CA SER A 561 -6.35 19.99 -22.71
C SER A 561 -5.04 20.05 -23.49
N GLY A 562 -4.19 19.04 -23.31
CA GLY A 562 -3.00 18.81 -24.10
C GLY A 562 -3.45 18.10 -25.37
N SER A 563 -3.61 18.89 -26.44
CA SER A 563 -3.62 18.34 -27.79
C SER A 563 -2.37 17.47 -27.98
N GLY A 564 -2.57 16.32 -28.62
CA GLY A 564 -1.53 15.34 -28.92
C GLY A 564 -0.47 15.87 -29.87
N GLY A 565 0.49 16.64 -29.36
CA GLY A 565 1.58 17.18 -30.17
C GLY A 565 2.75 16.21 -30.29
N ARG A 566 2.69 15.29 -31.27
CA ARG A 566 3.80 14.94 -32.19
C ARG A 566 3.53 13.73 -33.11
N GLY A 567 2.46 12.99 -32.87
CA GLY A 567 2.08 11.83 -33.70
C GLY A 567 0.92 12.09 -34.65
N ASP A 568 -0.01 12.97 -34.25
CA ASP A 568 -1.30 13.15 -34.92
C ASP A 568 -1.22 14.15 -36.09
N ASP A 569 -0.32 15.15 -35.99
CA ASP A 569 -0.10 16.18 -37.00
C ASP A 569 0.31 15.60 -38.37
N TYR A 570 1.03 14.48 -38.40
CA TYR A 570 1.45 13.84 -39.67
C TYR A 570 0.27 13.18 -40.43
N TRP A 571 -0.76 12.73 -39.71
CA TRP A 571 -1.87 11.97 -40.28
C TRP A 571 -3.06 12.86 -40.63
N GLU A 572 -3.35 13.87 -39.81
CA GLU A 572 -4.35 14.90 -40.12
C GLU A 572 -3.94 15.73 -41.36
N GLU A 573 -2.65 16.07 -41.49
CA GLU A 573 -2.13 16.83 -42.65
C GLU A 573 -2.16 16.02 -43.95
N LYS A 574 -2.13 14.69 -43.88
CA LYS A 574 -2.01 13.80 -45.05
C LYS A 574 -3.33 13.17 -45.52
N TYR A 575 -4.31 12.96 -44.64
CA TYR A 575 -5.52 12.19 -44.98
C TYR A 575 -6.87 12.78 -44.53
N GLY A 576 -6.90 13.95 -43.88
CA GLY A 576 -8.15 14.66 -43.56
C GLY A 576 -8.87 14.14 -42.30
N GLN A 577 -9.76 14.99 -41.79
CA GLN A 577 -10.20 15.03 -40.38
C GLN A 577 -11.26 13.98 -39.97
N ASP A 578 -11.67 13.09 -40.88
CA ASP A 578 -12.92 12.31 -40.71
C ASP A 578 -12.74 10.82 -40.36
N ASP A 579 -11.53 10.30 -40.10
CA ASP A 579 -11.36 8.88 -39.70
C ASP A 579 -10.42 8.66 -38.49
N PRO A 580 -10.77 7.75 -37.56
CA PRO A 580 -9.92 7.41 -36.40
C PRO A 580 -8.67 6.62 -36.81
N PRO A 581 -7.56 6.70 -36.04
CA PRO A 581 -6.31 6.03 -36.39
C PRO A 581 -6.45 4.50 -36.39
N PRO A 582 -5.71 3.79 -37.26
CA PRO A 582 -5.90 2.36 -37.48
C PRO A 582 -5.55 1.53 -36.23
N ARG A 583 -6.45 0.63 -35.84
CA ARG A 583 -6.25 -0.32 -34.73
C ARG A 583 -5.34 -1.48 -35.14
N ARG A 584 -4.59 -2.02 -34.17
CA ARG A 584 -3.70 -3.18 -34.33
C ARG A 584 -4.46 -4.49 -34.11
N GLU A 585 -5.37 -4.87 -34.99
CA GLU A 585 -5.99 -6.21 -34.95
C GLU A 585 -6.08 -6.85 -36.35
N ARG A 586 -6.20 -8.18 -36.35
CA ARG A 586 -6.16 -9.08 -37.51
C ARG A 586 -7.34 -8.86 -38.45
N ILE A 587 -7.09 -8.84 -39.75
CA ILE A 587 -8.10 -8.79 -40.82
C ILE A 587 -8.21 -10.22 -41.39
N SER A 588 -9.33 -10.91 -41.10
CA SER A 588 -9.73 -12.14 -41.83
C SER A 588 -10.69 -11.77 -42.96
N ASP A 589 -11.18 -12.73 -43.75
CA ASP A 589 -12.06 -12.56 -44.92
C ASP A 589 -13.27 -11.61 -44.73
N ALA A 590 -13.64 -11.33 -43.47
CA ALA A 590 -14.64 -10.33 -43.08
C ALA A 590 -14.26 -8.85 -43.38
N ASN A 591 -12.98 -8.53 -43.60
CA ASN A 591 -12.48 -7.15 -43.68
C ASN A 591 -12.02 -6.71 -45.09
N LYS A 592 -12.47 -7.38 -46.16
CA LYS A 592 -12.28 -6.91 -47.56
C LYS A 592 -12.85 -5.49 -47.76
N ALA A 593 -13.95 -5.18 -47.08
CA ALA A 593 -14.56 -3.86 -47.09
C ALA A 593 -13.62 -2.79 -46.49
N GLU A 594 -12.79 -3.12 -45.49
CA GLU A 594 -11.95 -2.11 -44.82
C GLU A 594 -10.79 -1.61 -45.69
N LEU A 595 -10.22 -2.46 -46.57
CA LEU A 595 -9.19 -2.02 -47.51
C LEU A 595 -9.79 -1.32 -48.73
N GLU A 596 -10.90 -1.85 -49.29
CA GLU A 596 -11.64 -1.23 -50.40
C GLU A 596 -12.10 0.20 -50.04
N ASP A 597 -12.60 0.38 -48.81
CA ASP A 597 -13.09 1.65 -48.31
C ASP A 597 -12.03 2.50 -47.59
N SER A 598 -10.78 2.06 -47.53
CA SER A 598 -9.70 2.82 -46.90
C SER A 598 -9.48 4.18 -47.57
N GLY A 599 -9.26 5.22 -46.77
CA GLY A 599 -8.94 6.57 -47.25
C GLY A 599 -7.70 6.60 -48.17
N TRP A 600 -6.73 5.71 -47.92
CA TRP A 600 -5.56 5.55 -48.77
C TRP A 600 -5.94 5.10 -50.20
N LEU A 601 -6.72 4.02 -50.34
CA LEU A 601 -7.08 3.50 -51.66
C LEU A 601 -8.07 4.45 -52.38
N LYS A 602 -9.00 5.07 -51.65
CA LYS A 602 -9.90 6.12 -52.17
C LYS A 602 -9.15 7.37 -52.65
N ASN A 603 -7.97 7.65 -52.12
CA ASN A 603 -7.12 8.74 -52.60
C ASN A 603 -6.36 8.37 -53.87
N LYS A 604 -5.91 7.13 -54.01
CA LYS A 604 -5.15 6.66 -55.17
C LYS A 604 -6.04 6.31 -56.37
N ILE A 605 -7.20 5.68 -56.12
CA ILE A 605 -8.17 5.29 -57.13
C ILE A 605 -9.51 5.90 -56.73
N LYS A 606 -9.94 6.96 -57.42
CA LYS A 606 -11.20 7.67 -57.11
C LYS A 606 -12.43 6.89 -57.56
N ASP A 607 -12.33 6.12 -58.63
CA ASP A 607 -13.43 5.29 -59.15
C ASP A 607 -13.70 4.05 -58.27
N PRO A 608 -14.91 3.86 -57.73
CA PRO A 608 -15.24 2.70 -56.91
C PRO A 608 -15.17 1.37 -57.65
N GLN A 609 -15.41 1.34 -58.97
CA GLN A 609 -15.39 0.10 -59.73
C GLN A 609 -13.94 -0.39 -59.89
N THR A 610 -13.02 0.50 -60.22
CA THR A 610 -11.59 0.17 -60.29
C THR A 610 -11.01 -0.28 -58.93
N ARG A 611 -11.51 0.25 -57.80
CA ARG A 611 -11.12 -0.25 -56.46
C ARG A 611 -11.59 -1.69 -56.22
N ARG A 612 -12.81 -2.03 -56.63
CA ARG A 612 -13.31 -3.41 -56.56
C ARG A 612 -12.52 -4.36 -57.46
N ASP A 613 -12.14 -3.89 -58.64
CA ASP A 613 -11.35 -4.67 -59.58
C ASP A 613 -9.93 -4.92 -59.04
N PHE A 614 -9.33 -3.96 -58.32
CA PHE A 614 -8.08 -4.16 -57.59
C PHE A 614 -8.19 -5.25 -56.51
N MET A 615 -9.27 -5.24 -55.72
CA MET A 615 -9.48 -6.26 -54.69
C MET A 615 -9.64 -7.66 -55.29
N LYS A 616 -10.37 -7.78 -56.41
CA LYS A 616 -10.49 -9.04 -57.16
C LYS A 616 -9.17 -9.49 -57.78
N TRP A 617 -8.37 -8.55 -58.27
CA TRP A 617 -7.05 -8.84 -58.83
C TRP A 617 -6.10 -9.41 -57.77
N LEU A 618 -6.11 -8.83 -56.56
CA LEU A 618 -5.38 -9.39 -55.42
C LEU A 618 -5.83 -10.81 -55.09
N GLU A 619 -7.12 -11.13 -55.20
CA GLU A 619 -7.63 -12.48 -54.96
C GLU A 619 -7.19 -13.50 -56.03
N GLN A 620 -7.11 -13.07 -57.30
CA GLN A 620 -6.74 -13.96 -58.42
C GLN A 620 -5.25 -14.37 -58.39
N GLY A 621 -4.39 -13.56 -57.77
CA GLY A 621 -2.98 -13.88 -57.59
C GLY A 621 -2.68 -14.98 -56.56
N HIS A 622 -3.67 -15.48 -55.84
CA HIS A 622 -3.48 -16.39 -54.69
C HIS A 622 -3.98 -17.81 -54.97
N LYS A 623 -3.11 -18.82 -54.82
CA LYS A 623 -3.50 -20.25 -54.82
C LYS A 623 -3.96 -20.67 -53.42
N GLN A 624 -5.07 -21.42 -53.35
CA GLN A 624 -5.59 -21.95 -52.09
C GLN A 624 -4.55 -22.82 -51.38
N GLY A 625 -4.09 -22.39 -50.19
CA GLY A 625 -3.17 -23.13 -49.33
C GLY A 625 -1.78 -22.51 -49.11
N GLU A 626 -1.44 -21.40 -49.77
CA GLU A 626 -0.18 -20.67 -49.48
C GLU A 626 -0.36 -19.63 -48.37
N ALA A 627 0.59 -19.58 -47.44
CA ALA A 627 0.66 -18.54 -46.41
C ALA A 627 1.00 -17.20 -47.08
N HIS A 628 0.14 -16.19 -46.93
CA HIS A 628 0.34 -14.87 -47.52
C HIS A 628 0.34 -13.78 -46.44
N GLU A 629 1.07 -12.70 -46.71
CA GLU A 629 1.20 -11.54 -45.83
C GLU A 629 0.09 -10.53 -46.13
N HIS A 630 -0.68 -10.12 -45.12
CA HIS A 630 -1.82 -9.21 -45.32
C HIS A 630 -1.35 -7.78 -45.60
N LEU A 631 -1.76 -7.22 -46.74
CA LEU A 631 -1.40 -5.85 -47.16
C LEU A 631 -2.02 -4.81 -46.22
N ARG A 632 -1.19 -3.88 -45.73
CA ARG A 632 -1.61 -2.77 -44.89
C ARG A 632 -1.83 -1.52 -45.76
N PRO A 633 -2.95 -0.78 -45.60
CA PRO A 633 -3.17 0.44 -46.37
C PRO A 633 -1.99 1.41 -46.24
N GLY A 634 -1.40 1.80 -47.37
CA GLY A 634 -0.27 2.74 -47.41
C GLY A 634 1.10 2.16 -47.03
N SER A 635 1.22 0.84 -46.84
CA SER A 635 2.55 0.22 -46.68
C SER A 635 3.30 0.17 -48.01
N PRO A 636 4.65 0.06 -48.00
CA PRO A 636 5.44 -0.08 -49.21
C PRO A 636 4.99 -1.25 -50.11
N GLU A 637 4.56 -2.35 -49.49
CA GLU A 637 4.07 -3.54 -50.18
C GLU A 637 2.72 -3.30 -50.84
N ALA A 638 1.82 -2.55 -50.17
CA ALA A 638 0.53 -2.18 -50.73
C ALA A 638 0.67 -1.18 -51.89
N GLU A 639 1.60 -0.23 -51.79
CA GLU A 639 1.93 0.69 -52.90
C GLU A 639 2.54 -0.06 -54.08
N ALA A 640 3.43 -1.03 -53.84
CA ALA A 640 4.02 -1.85 -54.91
C ALA A 640 2.95 -2.70 -55.63
N LYS A 641 2.04 -3.33 -54.89
CA LYS A 641 0.94 -4.13 -55.46
C LYS A 641 -0.08 -3.29 -56.20
N LEU A 642 -0.37 -2.08 -55.70
CA LEU A 642 -1.24 -1.15 -56.40
C LEU A 642 -0.61 -0.66 -57.71
N ALA A 643 0.70 -0.39 -57.72
CA ALA A 643 1.42 -0.01 -58.93
C ALA A 643 1.46 -1.14 -59.97
N GLU A 644 1.64 -2.39 -59.53
CA GLU A 644 1.59 -3.60 -60.38
C GLU A 644 0.21 -3.73 -61.05
N PHE A 645 -0.88 -3.64 -60.27
CA PHE A 645 -2.25 -3.67 -60.79
C PHE A 645 -2.53 -2.55 -61.81
N LEU A 646 -2.15 -1.32 -61.50
CA LEU A 646 -2.39 -0.18 -62.40
C LEU A 646 -1.56 -0.28 -63.69
N ALA A 647 -0.38 -0.90 -63.64
CA ALA A 647 0.43 -1.17 -64.82
C ALA A 647 -0.18 -2.27 -65.72
N GLU A 648 -0.91 -3.23 -65.16
CA GLU A 648 -1.63 -4.27 -65.92
C GLU A 648 -2.94 -3.77 -66.55
N MET A 649 -3.48 -2.65 -66.05
CA MET A 649 -4.71 -2.02 -66.58
C MET A 649 -4.46 -1.05 -67.76
N LEU A 650 -3.22 -0.62 -67.96
CA LEU A 650 -2.77 0.23 -69.08
C LEU A 650 -2.30 -0.61 -70.25
#